data_AF-A0A2R6LSV5-F1
#
_entry.id   AF-A0A2R6LSV5-F1
#
_cell.length_a   1.000
_cell.length_b   1.000
_cell.length_c   1.000
_cell.angle_alpha   90.00
_cell.angle_beta   90.00
_cell.angle_gamma   90.00
#
_symmetry.space_group_name_H-M   'P 1'
#
loop_
_entity.id
_entity.type
_entity.pdbx_description
1 polymer ?
#
loop_
_entity_poly.entity_id
_entity_poly.type
_entity_poly.pdbx_seq_one_letter_code
_entity_poly.pdbx_strand_id
1 'polypeptide(L)'
;EAVERYVADVENFEDDPDWEEHLRDLCTRPRIVGLDIHPFAVLMAQIRFVVAILPAYREAKTQNPEFTLRRLPIYRTDTLRNERELTGADLGDDGTQQMTFDAMTEDDQDVRIPVPLPVEVDEDEAAETENGFLVRRVRMPLFDTIQLETGVNNFGEYFAALQGVLDTVKDHMALAEEFGDDFDWEYKSGLEERIDEHTSQDYSGVEDFFAPYVDDMLENVCYLKEEHDDGRLFKMFEDTVLALVVKNYMEYDYVVGNPPYVSSQNIPDKQKEMLDTLYPGSTTDQYDLYCPFFDRGLEWLGEGDRLGFITPNQFMVANYGEGVRKLIQETAVVEQTQDFRDSGVFKDATNYPVITILQVEDDEEIRTSNTVRCGRVKSNIDEDSGRELDEQVVGTIRAEYDNPGYTDEYVDIFDFPQSRLSESRWPIMPEPEWEVFKKIELEADHVVGEVTEAVFQGIMTGKKGVYIVDVLDADMVTANDSGDIVTISPTGSEQEYKIETDVLRPFIDGKEVERWQVTSGGYHVVHPYRTEETDDGELTSQLIDEETLSTELPLTMDYLDAHREELSTRSSLGTKKWYEYSRPQNLERFERPKLILSKIADEATYMSDTEGTWYFTTPYSVLLDNKRADSAKEMTAQLNSNALDFYFKHISAVKSGGFYEYLNQYITPVPCMVDGTNGEFSRMRDSVDSILTTIQTKNKTDRFPEAYLGEYGGELDYVTYEWQTRRYPVNAEVQGDVDGDFTVQAGRSDTITDPAMYSDDREARKRRAEYVHAAVDGRTVKSGEETTIPIPRSDEGVVELLDRLEADREEVRQTDIEELEAEIDDAVYDLFDLTEDEREVVEDYLEVF
;
A
#
# COMPACT_ATOMS: atom_id res chain seq x y z
N GLU A 1 -30.68 -5.30 -4.08
CA GLU A 1 -30.89 -5.57 -2.65
C GLU A 1 -31.71 -4.49 -1.95
N ALA A 2 -31.25 -3.25 -1.72
CA ALA A 2 -32.06 -2.23 -1.02
C ALA A 2 -33.46 -2.04 -1.65
N VAL A 3 -33.51 -1.91 -2.98
CA VAL A 3 -34.77 -1.83 -3.75
C VAL A 3 -35.61 -3.11 -3.63
N GLU A 4 -34.98 -4.28 -3.59
CA GLU A 4 -35.70 -5.57 -3.46
C GLU A 4 -36.30 -5.72 -2.06
N ARG A 5 -35.59 -5.25 -1.02
CA ARG A 5 -36.10 -5.19 0.35
C ARG A 5 -37.29 -4.24 0.45
N TYR A 6 -37.19 -3.06 -0.16
CA TYR A 6 -38.32 -2.12 -0.22
C TYR A 6 -39.57 -2.76 -0.85
N VAL A 7 -39.42 -3.39 -2.03
CA VAL A 7 -40.54 -4.06 -2.70
C VAL A 7 -41.11 -5.18 -1.82
N ALA A 8 -40.26 -6.01 -1.22
CA ALA A 8 -40.68 -7.08 -0.34
C ALA A 8 -41.39 -6.57 0.92
N ASP A 9 -40.92 -5.47 1.50
CA ASP A 9 -41.55 -4.86 2.68
C ASP A 9 -42.95 -4.35 2.35
N VAL A 10 -43.13 -3.65 1.22
CA VAL A 10 -44.46 -3.22 0.75
C VAL A 10 -45.40 -4.42 0.59
N GLU A 11 -44.95 -5.50 -0.08
CA GLU A 11 -45.74 -6.73 -0.24
C GLU A 11 -46.08 -7.44 1.08
N ASN A 12 -45.22 -7.30 2.10
CA ASN A 12 -45.43 -7.92 3.40
C ASN A 12 -46.43 -7.14 4.27
N PHE A 13 -46.51 -5.82 4.12
CA PHE A 13 -47.38 -4.95 4.92
C PHE A 13 -48.73 -4.65 4.25
N GLU A 14 -48.83 -4.77 2.94
CA GLU A 14 -50.03 -4.45 2.16
C GLU A 14 -50.49 -5.63 1.30
N ASP A 15 -51.69 -6.13 1.57
CA ASP A 15 -52.28 -7.26 0.82
C ASP A 15 -52.60 -6.91 -0.66
N ASP A 16 -52.79 -5.63 -0.97
CA ASP A 16 -53.07 -5.09 -2.32
C ASP A 16 -52.44 -3.69 -2.46
N PRO A 17 -51.11 -3.61 -2.71
CA PRO A 17 -50.40 -2.34 -2.70
C PRO A 17 -50.77 -1.44 -3.89
N ASP A 18 -50.87 -0.14 -3.65
CA ASP A 18 -50.90 0.85 -4.73
C ASP A 18 -49.48 1.05 -5.27
N TRP A 19 -49.11 0.18 -6.22
CA TRP A 19 -47.77 0.22 -6.81
C TRP A 19 -47.50 1.48 -7.61
N GLU A 20 -48.51 2.20 -8.07
CA GLU A 20 -48.29 3.51 -8.71
C GLU A 20 -47.78 4.52 -7.69
N GLU A 21 -48.41 4.60 -6.52
CA GLU A 21 -47.99 5.49 -5.43
C GLU A 21 -46.61 5.10 -4.87
N HIS A 22 -46.40 3.83 -4.53
CA HIS A 22 -45.13 3.35 -3.94
C HIS A 22 -43.94 3.50 -4.90
N LEU A 23 -44.10 3.16 -6.18
CA LEU A 23 -43.02 3.33 -7.14
C LEU A 23 -42.75 4.80 -7.46
N ARG A 24 -43.78 5.66 -7.37
CA ARG A 24 -43.58 7.10 -7.49
C ARG A 24 -42.77 7.59 -6.30
N ASP A 25 -43.19 7.31 -5.06
CA ASP A 25 -42.45 7.69 -3.84
C ASP A 25 -40.99 7.23 -3.89
N LEU A 26 -40.73 5.97 -4.25
CA LEU A 26 -39.39 5.40 -4.33
C LEU A 26 -38.47 6.13 -5.33
N CYS A 27 -39.04 6.62 -6.44
CA CYS A 27 -38.26 7.24 -7.52
C CYS A 27 -38.22 8.77 -7.45
N THR A 28 -39.16 9.39 -6.74
CA THR A 28 -39.30 10.86 -6.67
C THR A 28 -38.87 11.40 -5.32
N ARG A 29 -39.10 10.67 -4.23
CA ARG A 29 -38.49 10.96 -2.93
C ARG A 29 -37.16 10.22 -2.84
N PRO A 30 -36.08 10.86 -2.39
CA PRO A 30 -34.72 10.29 -2.35
C PRO A 30 -34.57 9.25 -1.23
N ARG A 31 -35.41 8.20 -1.24
CA ARG A 31 -35.41 7.09 -0.28
C ARG A 31 -34.19 6.20 -0.46
N ILE A 32 -33.84 5.94 -1.71
CA ILE A 32 -32.68 5.13 -2.10
C ILE A 32 -31.99 5.90 -3.22
N VAL A 33 -30.82 6.46 -2.93
CA VAL A 33 -30.06 7.27 -3.89
C VAL A 33 -28.76 6.57 -4.24
N GLY A 34 -28.41 6.54 -5.53
CA GLY A 34 -27.11 6.08 -6.01
C GLY A 34 -26.30 7.23 -6.59
N LEU A 35 -25.06 7.39 -6.16
CA LEU A 35 -24.13 8.41 -6.65
C LEU A 35 -22.85 7.72 -7.15
N ASP A 36 -22.46 7.99 -8.39
CA ASP A 36 -21.21 7.49 -8.95
C ASP A 36 -20.70 8.43 -10.04
N ILE A 37 -19.39 8.61 -10.15
CA ILE A 37 -18.78 9.45 -11.19
C ILE A 37 -18.69 8.72 -12.55
N HIS A 38 -18.62 7.38 -12.51
CA HIS A 38 -18.40 6.53 -13.66
C HIS A 38 -19.73 6.21 -14.38
N PRO A 39 -19.89 6.64 -15.66
CA PRO A 39 -21.18 6.54 -16.35
C PRO A 39 -21.67 5.10 -16.55
N PHE A 40 -20.75 4.13 -16.70
CA PHE A 40 -21.13 2.72 -16.81
C PHE A 40 -21.68 2.16 -15.49
N ALA A 41 -21.14 2.57 -14.33
CA ALA A 41 -21.60 2.10 -13.03
C ALA A 41 -23.03 2.61 -12.75
N VAL A 42 -23.27 3.90 -13.03
CA VAL A 42 -24.60 4.52 -13.02
C VAL A 42 -25.59 3.76 -13.90
N LEU A 43 -25.21 3.46 -15.15
CA LEU A 43 -26.08 2.72 -16.07
C LEU A 43 -26.40 1.30 -15.55
N MET A 44 -25.39 0.59 -15.05
CA MET A 44 -25.58 -0.75 -14.50
C MET A 44 -26.48 -0.74 -13.26
N ALA A 45 -26.31 0.24 -12.38
CA ALA A 45 -27.18 0.44 -11.22
C ALA A 45 -28.62 0.76 -11.66
N GLN A 46 -28.82 1.63 -12.65
CA GLN A 46 -30.13 1.93 -13.24
C GLN A 46 -30.80 0.67 -13.82
N ILE A 47 -30.07 -0.16 -14.56
CA ILE A 47 -30.60 -1.42 -15.10
C ILE A 47 -31.02 -2.37 -13.96
N ARG A 48 -30.17 -2.52 -12.93
CA ARG A 48 -30.49 -3.38 -11.78
C ARG A 48 -31.70 -2.88 -11.00
N PHE A 49 -31.80 -1.56 -10.81
CA PHE A 49 -32.95 -0.92 -10.19
C PHE A 49 -34.23 -1.26 -10.95
N VAL A 50 -34.24 -1.06 -12.28
CA VAL A 50 -35.39 -1.38 -13.14
C VAL A 50 -35.77 -2.85 -13.04
N VAL A 51 -34.79 -3.75 -13.08
CA VAL A 51 -35.05 -5.20 -12.96
C VAL A 51 -35.70 -5.53 -11.63
N ALA A 52 -35.25 -4.92 -10.53
CA ALA A 52 -35.81 -5.14 -9.20
C ALA A 52 -37.27 -4.68 -9.09
N ILE A 53 -37.61 -3.51 -9.64
CA ILE A 53 -38.99 -2.98 -9.59
C ILE A 53 -39.92 -3.51 -10.68
N LEU A 54 -39.40 -4.23 -11.68
CA LEU A 54 -40.17 -4.66 -12.85
C LEU A 54 -41.48 -5.40 -12.52
N PRO A 55 -41.53 -6.30 -11.51
CA PRO A 55 -42.77 -6.96 -11.11
C PRO A 55 -43.82 -5.97 -10.62
N ALA A 56 -43.46 -5.07 -9.69
CA ALA A 56 -44.32 -4.01 -9.16
C ALA A 56 -44.77 -3.04 -10.27
N TYR A 57 -43.85 -2.64 -11.14
CA TYR A 57 -44.14 -1.73 -12.25
C TYR A 57 -45.16 -2.32 -13.23
N ARG A 58 -45.11 -3.63 -13.46
CA ARG A 58 -46.09 -4.33 -14.30
C ARG A 58 -47.50 -4.29 -13.68
N GLU A 59 -47.60 -4.43 -12.36
CA GLU A 59 -48.88 -4.35 -11.67
C GLU A 59 -49.46 -2.92 -11.76
N ALA A 60 -48.65 -1.91 -11.45
CA ALA A 60 -49.02 -0.50 -11.62
C ALA A 60 -49.50 -0.21 -13.06
N LYS A 61 -48.78 -0.69 -14.09
CA LYS A 61 -49.18 -0.56 -15.50
C LYS A 61 -50.48 -1.30 -15.87
N THR A 62 -50.80 -2.37 -15.16
CA THR A 62 -52.04 -3.12 -15.38
C THR A 62 -53.24 -2.34 -14.82
N GLN A 63 -53.04 -1.67 -13.69
CA GLN A 63 -54.04 -0.82 -13.05
C GLN A 63 -54.20 0.53 -13.79
N ASN A 64 -53.09 1.14 -14.21
CA ASN A 64 -53.03 2.38 -14.97
C ASN A 64 -52.13 2.24 -16.22
N PRO A 65 -52.71 2.02 -17.41
CA PRO A 65 -51.94 1.86 -18.65
C PRO A 65 -51.06 3.06 -19.02
N GLU A 66 -51.39 4.27 -18.55
CA GLU A 66 -50.65 5.50 -18.83
C GLU A 66 -49.52 5.76 -17.82
N PHE A 67 -49.47 5.04 -16.69
CA PHE A 67 -48.46 5.23 -15.65
C PHE A 67 -47.03 5.08 -16.18
N THR A 68 -46.16 6.05 -15.96
CA THR A 68 -44.75 5.96 -16.38
C THR A 68 -43.82 6.47 -15.29
N LEU A 69 -42.66 5.83 -15.16
CA LEU A 69 -41.58 6.33 -14.32
C LEU A 69 -40.66 7.20 -15.17
N ARG A 70 -40.58 8.49 -14.84
CA ARG A 70 -39.80 9.48 -15.61
C ARG A 70 -38.30 9.49 -15.27
N ARG A 71 -37.93 8.99 -14.08
CA ARG A 71 -36.56 9.03 -13.57
C ARG A 71 -36.27 7.89 -12.60
N LEU A 72 -34.99 7.63 -12.38
CA LEU A 72 -34.47 6.74 -11.34
C LEU A 72 -33.49 7.55 -10.48
N PRO A 73 -33.49 7.39 -9.15
CA PRO A 73 -32.66 8.18 -8.22
C PRO A 73 -31.19 7.71 -8.23
N ILE A 74 -30.59 7.63 -9.41
CA ILE A 74 -29.20 7.19 -9.60
C ILE A 74 -28.53 8.21 -10.53
N TYR A 75 -27.62 8.98 -9.97
CA TYR A 75 -27.05 10.17 -10.58
C TYR A 75 -25.57 10.01 -10.89
N ARG A 76 -25.16 10.56 -12.03
CA ARG A 76 -23.75 10.70 -12.36
C ARG A 76 -23.20 11.98 -11.74
N THR A 77 -22.40 11.86 -10.69
CA THR A 77 -21.83 13.03 -10.00
C THR A 77 -20.53 12.69 -9.28
N ASP A 78 -19.71 13.71 -9.06
CA ASP A 78 -18.60 13.61 -8.12
C ASP A 78 -19.14 13.82 -6.70
N THR A 79 -19.02 12.77 -5.89
CA THR A 79 -19.50 12.74 -4.50
C THR A 79 -18.69 13.66 -3.59
N LEU A 80 -17.38 13.78 -3.84
CA LEU A 80 -16.47 14.59 -3.03
C LEU A 80 -16.47 16.07 -3.45
N ARG A 81 -17.06 16.41 -4.59
CA ARG A 81 -17.28 17.81 -4.96
C ARG A 81 -18.42 18.37 -4.11
N ASN A 82 -18.10 19.27 -3.19
CA ASN A 82 -19.09 20.01 -2.38
C ASN A 82 -19.25 21.43 -2.94
N GLU A 83 -20.29 21.65 -3.75
CA GLU A 83 -20.53 22.97 -4.39
C GLU A 83 -20.87 24.06 -3.39
N ARG A 84 -21.42 23.73 -2.21
CA ARG A 84 -21.67 24.73 -1.16
C ARG A 84 -20.36 25.43 -0.77
N GLU A 85 -19.30 24.63 -0.61
CA GLU A 85 -17.99 25.12 -0.16
C GLU A 85 -17.10 25.61 -1.30
N LEU A 86 -17.16 24.97 -2.48
CA LEU A 86 -16.26 25.29 -3.60
C LEU A 86 -16.65 26.52 -4.40
N THR A 87 -17.93 26.69 -4.70
CA THR A 87 -18.40 27.80 -5.55
C THR A 87 -19.08 28.89 -4.74
N GLY A 88 -19.32 28.65 -3.45
CA GLY A 88 -20.19 29.48 -2.62
C GLY A 88 -21.64 29.46 -3.11
N ALA A 89 -22.02 28.48 -3.95
CA ALA A 89 -23.39 28.25 -4.37
C ALA A 89 -24.14 27.52 -3.25
N ASP A 90 -24.33 28.25 -2.15
CA ASP A 90 -25.19 27.85 -1.05
C ASP A 90 -26.64 28.19 -1.42
N LEU A 91 -27.51 27.18 -1.43
CA LEU A 91 -28.94 27.36 -1.67
C LEU A 91 -29.65 27.87 -0.41
N GLY A 92 -29.06 27.82 0.80
CA GLY A 92 -29.63 28.37 2.04
C GLY A 92 -29.77 27.38 3.23
N ASP A 93 -30.36 27.90 4.32
CA ASP A 93 -30.66 27.32 5.68
C ASP A 93 -29.73 27.72 6.86
N ASP A 94 -29.04 28.86 6.71
CA ASP A 94 -28.35 29.71 7.71
C ASP A 94 -27.38 29.09 8.73
N GLY A 95 -26.17 28.85 8.23
CA GLY A 95 -24.91 29.03 8.98
C GLY A 95 -23.86 29.92 8.30
N THR A 96 -24.17 30.51 7.14
CA THR A 96 -23.43 31.49 6.30
C THR A 96 -21.93 31.33 6.06
N GLN A 97 -21.53 31.18 4.79
CA GLN A 97 -20.69 32.20 4.15
C GLN A 97 -20.91 32.35 2.62
N GLN A 98 -21.32 33.56 2.22
CA GLN A 98 -21.25 34.06 0.84
C GLN A 98 -19.79 34.40 0.46
N MET A 99 -19.37 34.00 -0.75
CA MET A 99 -18.81 34.90 -1.80
C MET A 99 -18.15 34.10 -2.95
N THR A 100 -18.76 34.13 -4.13
CA THR A 100 -18.04 34.44 -5.37
C THR A 100 -18.82 35.49 -6.16
N PHE A 101 -18.14 36.55 -6.61
CA PHE A 101 -18.69 37.69 -7.37
C PHE A 101 -19.35 37.29 -8.69
N ASP A 102 -19.16 36.05 -9.15
CA ASP A 102 -19.64 35.55 -10.44
C ASP A 102 -20.94 34.74 -10.36
N ALA A 103 -21.46 34.46 -9.15
CA ALA A 103 -22.67 33.63 -8.95
C ALA A 103 -23.94 34.44 -8.61
N MET A 104 -23.80 35.68 -8.16
CA MET A 104 -24.93 36.56 -7.81
C MET A 104 -25.46 37.32 -9.03
N THR A 105 -26.78 37.28 -9.21
CA THR A 105 -27.49 38.26 -10.04
C THR A 105 -27.60 39.60 -9.30
N GLU A 106 -27.97 40.69 -9.99
CA GLU A 106 -28.06 42.03 -9.36
C GLU A 106 -29.05 42.13 -8.18
N ASP A 107 -29.88 41.10 -7.93
CA ASP A 107 -30.98 41.10 -6.96
C ASP A 107 -30.86 40.05 -5.81
N ASP A 108 -29.77 39.27 -5.70
CA ASP A 108 -29.47 38.32 -4.60
C ASP A 108 -30.51 37.19 -4.34
N GLN A 109 -31.34 36.80 -5.33
CA GLN A 109 -32.45 35.82 -5.15
C GLN A 109 -32.21 34.42 -5.73
N ASP A 110 -31.21 34.24 -6.59
CA ASP A 110 -30.97 33.02 -7.36
C ASP A 110 -29.48 32.73 -7.54
N VAL A 111 -29.15 31.47 -7.80
CA VAL A 111 -27.78 30.99 -8.10
C VAL A 111 -27.68 30.42 -9.50
N ARG A 112 -26.48 30.51 -10.07
CA ARG A 112 -26.15 29.93 -11.37
C ARG A 112 -25.24 28.73 -11.24
N ILE A 113 -25.80 27.54 -11.42
CA ILE A 113 -25.07 26.27 -11.29
C ILE A 113 -24.36 25.94 -12.61
N PRO A 114 -23.02 25.78 -12.62
CA PRO A 114 -22.30 25.36 -13.81
C PRO A 114 -22.55 23.89 -14.10
N VAL A 115 -22.91 23.58 -15.35
CA VAL A 115 -23.14 22.24 -15.87
C VAL A 115 -22.14 21.99 -17.01
N PRO A 116 -21.07 21.21 -16.77
CA PRO A 116 -20.14 20.82 -17.82
C PRO A 116 -20.82 19.82 -18.77
N LEU A 117 -20.74 20.09 -20.07
CA LEU A 117 -21.32 19.26 -21.12
C LEU A 117 -20.20 18.56 -21.91
N PRO A 118 -20.40 17.31 -22.37
CA PRO A 118 -19.41 16.57 -23.15
C PRO A 118 -19.33 17.06 -24.61
N VAL A 119 -19.23 18.37 -24.79
CA VAL A 119 -19.10 19.07 -26.07
C VAL A 119 -17.77 19.80 -26.05
N GLU A 120 -16.80 19.29 -26.82
CA GLU A 120 -15.51 19.96 -27.00
C GLU A 120 -15.72 21.23 -27.81
N VAL A 121 -15.19 22.33 -27.30
CA VAL A 121 -15.28 23.66 -27.93
C VAL A 121 -13.94 24.35 -27.81
N ASP A 122 -13.57 25.13 -28.82
CA ASP A 122 -12.37 25.96 -28.75
C ASP A 122 -12.56 27.00 -27.63
N GLU A 123 -11.57 27.15 -26.73
CA GLU A 123 -11.63 28.11 -25.60
C GLU A 123 -11.83 29.57 -26.06
N ASP A 124 -11.50 29.86 -27.32
CA ASP A 124 -11.68 31.18 -27.95
C ASP A 124 -13.11 31.39 -28.52
N GLU A 125 -13.90 30.32 -28.71
CA GLU A 125 -15.23 30.34 -29.34
C GLU A 125 -16.38 30.16 -28.33
N ALA A 126 -16.12 29.56 -27.17
CA ALA A 126 -17.12 29.35 -26.11
C ALA A 126 -16.99 30.37 -24.97
N ALA A 127 -18.15 30.78 -24.42
CA ALA A 127 -18.20 31.77 -23.34
C ALA A 127 -17.60 31.27 -22.01
N GLU A 128 -17.65 29.95 -21.77
CA GLU A 128 -17.14 29.32 -20.55
C GLU A 128 -16.79 27.85 -20.83
N THR A 129 -15.59 27.42 -20.41
CA THR A 129 -15.11 26.04 -20.59
C THR A 129 -14.46 25.48 -19.32
N GLU A 130 -14.58 24.17 -19.11
CA GLU A 130 -13.89 23.43 -18.05
C GLU A 130 -13.16 22.25 -18.70
N ASN A 131 -11.83 22.27 -18.67
CA ASN A 131 -10.97 21.26 -19.31
C ASN A 131 -11.25 21.05 -20.82
N GLY A 132 -11.55 22.13 -21.56
CA GLY A 132 -11.85 22.09 -23.00
C GLY A 132 -13.29 21.70 -23.35
N PHE A 133 -14.16 21.50 -22.35
CA PHE A 133 -15.57 21.18 -22.53
C PHE A 133 -16.45 22.40 -22.28
N LEU A 134 -17.53 22.54 -23.06
CA LEU A 134 -18.52 23.60 -22.91
C LEU A 134 -19.19 23.54 -21.52
N VAL A 135 -19.24 24.68 -20.82
CA VAL A 135 -20.00 24.82 -19.57
C VAL A 135 -21.21 25.70 -19.82
N ARG A 136 -22.39 25.25 -19.39
CA ARG A 136 -23.62 26.04 -19.37
C ARG A 136 -24.04 26.28 -17.94
N ARG A 137 -24.53 27.48 -17.63
CA ARG A 137 -25.03 27.80 -16.31
C ARG A 137 -26.56 27.71 -16.28
N VAL A 138 -27.09 26.98 -15.31
CA VAL A 138 -28.54 26.90 -15.04
C VAL A 138 -28.89 27.79 -13.88
N ARG A 139 -29.92 28.62 -14.06
CA ARG A 139 -30.48 29.44 -13.00
C ARG A 139 -31.34 28.62 -12.05
N MET A 140 -31.14 28.76 -10.74
CA MET A 140 -31.96 28.12 -9.71
C MET A 140 -32.33 29.09 -8.58
N PRO A 141 -33.55 28.98 -8.02
CA PRO A 141 -33.93 29.77 -6.87
C PRO A 141 -33.18 29.31 -5.62
N LEU A 142 -32.78 30.26 -4.77
CA LEU A 142 -32.34 29.93 -3.41
C LEU A 142 -33.49 29.31 -2.62
N PHE A 143 -33.17 28.33 -1.78
CA PHE A 143 -34.10 27.69 -0.85
C PHE A 143 -34.75 28.70 0.11
N ASP A 144 -33.98 29.64 0.65
CA ASP A 144 -34.52 30.69 1.53
C ASP A 144 -35.53 31.59 0.79
N THR A 145 -35.26 31.91 -0.48
CA THR A 145 -36.15 32.75 -1.30
C THR A 145 -37.47 32.03 -1.58
N ILE A 146 -37.41 30.76 -2.01
CA ILE A 146 -38.62 29.99 -2.27
C ILE A 146 -39.41 29.68 -1.00
N GLN A 147 -38.74 29.45 0.14
CA GLN A 147 -39.41 29.21 1.42
C GLN A 147 -40.19 30.44 1.90
N LEU A 148 -39.68 31.65 1.62
CA LEU A 148 -40.36 32.91 1.95
C LEU A 148 -41.52 33.24 1.01
N GLU A 149 -41.42 32.88 -0.26
CA GLU A 149 -42.37 33.29 -1.30
C GLU A 149 -43.43 32.23 -1.64
N THR A 150 -43.22 30.97 -1.21
CA THR A 150 -44.09 29.84 -1.55
C THR A 150 -44.42 28.97 -0.33
N GLY A 151 -45.05 27.81 -0.57
CA GLY A 151 -45.35 26.82 0.47
C GLY A 151 -44.29 25.73 0.67
N VAL A 152 -43.13 25.81 -0.01
CA VAL A 152 -42.03 24.83 0.09
C VAL A 152 -41.22 25.09 1.36
N ASN A 153 -41.23 24.16 2.32
CA ASN A 153 -40.67 24.36 3.66
C ASN A 153 -39.41 23.55 3.95
N ASN A 154 -39.06 22.56 3.14
CA ASN A 154 -37.87 21.70 3.32
C ASN A 154 -37.24 21.30 1.99
N PHE A 155 -36.01 20.79 2.02
CA PHE A 155 -35.27 20.39 0.82
C PHE A 155 -35.89 19.22 0.05
N GLY A 156 -36.68 18.36 0.70
CA GLY A 156 -37.45 17.31 0.02
C GLY A 156 -38.56 17.89 -0.87
N GLU A 157 -39.27 18.90 -0.38
CA GLU A 157 -40.28 19.64 -1.14
C GLU A 157 -39.65 20.49 -2.25
N TYR A 158 -38.49 21.10 -1.96
CA TYR A 158 -37.71 21.83 -2.96
C TYR A 158 -37.26 20.91 -4.09
N PHE A 159 -36.78 19.71 -3.76
CA PHE A 159 -36.41 18.68 -4.71
C PHE A 159 -37.60 18.26 -5.60
N ALA A 160 -38.77 18.02 -5.00
CA ALA A 160 -39.99 17.70 -5.75
C ALA A 160 -40.42 18.85 -6.69
N ALA A 161 -40.28 20.11 -6.25
CA ALA A 161 -40.57 21.27 -7.09
C ALA A 161 -39.62 21.36 -8.30
N LEU A 162 -38.31 21.15 -8.09
CA LEU A 162 -37.33 21.07 -9.17
C LEU A 162 -37.61 19.92 -10.14
N GLN A 163 -38.07 18.77 -9.65
CA GLN A 163 -38.51 17.66 -10.50
C GLN A 163 -39.66 18.08 -11.41
N GLY A 164 -40.65 18.81 -10.89
CA GLY A 164 -41.76 19.36 -11.66
C GLY A 164 -41.32 20.38 -12.72
N VAL A 165 -40.36 21.25 -12.39
CA VAL A 165 -39.71 22.18 -13.36
C VAL A 165 -39.08 21.39 -14.51
N LEU A 166 -38.27 20.39 -14.19
CA LEU A 166 -37.59 19.57 -15.20
C LEU A 166 -38.57 18.75 -16.06
N ASP A 167 -39.65 18.22 -15.47
CA ASP A 167 -40.68 17.48 -16.22
C ASP A 167 -41.49 18.41 -17.14
N THR A 168 -41.73 19.64 -16.71
CA THR A 168 -42.35 20.67 -17.54
C THR A 168 -41.48 20.99 -18.75
N VAL A 169 -40.16 21.13 -18.57
CA VAL A 169 -39.21 21.34 -19.67
C VAL A 169 -39.22 20.14 -20.65
N LYS A 170 -39.23 18.90 -20.14
CA LYS A 170 -39.33 17.69 -20.97
C LYS A 170 -40.61 17.62 -21.79
N ASP A 171 -41.75 18.03 -21.22
CA ASP A 171 -43.01 18.08 -21.95
C ASP A 171 -42.92 19.06 -23.12
N HIS A 172 -42.29 20.23 -22.93
CA HIS A 172 -42.05 21.19 -24.01
C HIS A 172 -41.07 20.63 -25.05
N MET A 173 -40.04 19.89 -24.64
CA MET A 173 -39.14 19.20 -25.59
C MET A 173 -39.87 18.18 -26.45
N ALA A 174 -40.75 17.38 -25.85
CA ALA A 174 -41.56 16.38 -26.56
C ALA A 174 -42.51 17.05 -27.57
N LEU A 175 -43.14 18.16 -27.17
CA LEU A 175 -43.96 18.97 -28.08
C LEU A 175 -43.10 19.58 -29.20
N ALA A 176 -41.90 20.08 -28.91
CA ALA A 176 -40.99 20.61 -29.92
C ALA A 176 -40.54 19.55 -30.95
N GLU A 177 -40.42 18.28 -30.54
CA GLU A 177 -40.18 17.16 -31.46
C GLU A 177 -41.42 16.86 -32.34
N GLU A 178 -42.62 16.98 -31.79
CA GLU A 178 -43.88 16.77 -32.53
C GLU A 178 -44.17 17.89 -33.54
N PHE A 179 -43.96 19.15 -33.14
CA PHE A 179 -44.33 20.34 -33.92
C PHE A 179 -43.19 20.93 -34.78
N GLY A 180 -41.93 20.55 -34.54
CA GLY A 180 -40.78 20.95 -35.35
C GLY A 180 -40.44 22.45 -35.25
N ASP A 181 -39.94 23.04 -36.34
CA ASP A 181 -39.41 24.42 -36.41
C ASP A 181 -40.45 25.51 -36.09
N ASP A 182 -41.75 25.18 -36.07
CA ASP A 182 -42.85 26.10 -35.75
C ASP A 182 -43.24 26.09 -34.25
N PHE A 183 -42.50 25.35 -33.42
CA PHE A 183 -42.76 25.27 -31.98
C PHE A 183 -42.32 26.53 -31.24
N ASP A 184 -43.19 27.00 -30.34
CA ASP A 184 -42.96 28.18 -29.50
C ASP A 184 -42.41 27.72 -28.14
N TRP A 185 -41.16 28.09 -27.86
CA TRP A 185 -40.44 27.69 -26.65
C TRP A 185 -40.79 28.53 -25.41
N GLU A 186 -41.64 29.56 -25.52
CA GLU A 186 -42.10 30.32 -24.35
C GLU A 186 -42.96 29.44 -23.43
N TYR A 187 -42.63 29.43 -22.13
CA TYR A 187 -43.44 28.74 -21.12
C TYR A 187 -44.85 29.37 -21.03
N LYS A 188 -45.88 28.53 -20.89
CA LYS A 188 -47.28 28.98 -20.83
C LYS A 188 -48.03 28.54 -19.58
N SER A 189 -47.99 27.26 -19.25
CA SER A 189 -48.69 26.66 -18.11
C SER A 189 -48.34 25.18 -17.97
N GLY A 190 -48.64 24.58 -16.82
CA GLY A 190 -48.59 23.12 -16.60
C GLY A 190 -47.58 22.69 -15.54
N LEU A 191 -46.85 23.65 -14.97
CA LEU A 191 -45.88 23.39 -13.91
C LEU A 191 -46.55 22.94 -12.61
N GLU A 192 -47.67 23.55 -12.23
CA GLU A 192 -48.39 23.20 -10.99
C GLU A 192 -48.81 21.71 -11.01
N GLU A 193 -49.41 21.25 -12.12
CA GLU A 193 -49.77 19.83 -12.31
C GLU A 193 -48.56 18.89 -12.19
N ARG A 194 -47.38 19.31 -12.70
CA ARG A 194 -46.16 18.51 -12.61
C ARG A 194 -45.53 18.52 -11.23
N ILE A 195 -45.66 19.60 -10.47
CA ILE A 195 -45.18 19.65 -9.08
C ILE A 195 -46.09 18.79 -8.20
N ASP A 196 -47.41 18.89 -8.39
CA ASP A 196 -48.43 18.09 -7.68
C ASP A 196 -48.29 16.58 -7.93
N GLU A 197 -47.67 16.16 -9.04
CA GLU A 197 -47.35 14.76 -9.27
C GLU A 197 -46.30 14.22 -8.27
N HIS A 198 -45.43 15.08 -7.72
CA HIS A 198 -44.30 14.72 -6.86
C HIS A 198 -44.50 15.09 -5.39
N THR A 199 -45.53 15.88 -5.07
CA THR A 199 -45.87 16.31 -3.71
C THR A 199 -47.34 16.01 -3.38
N SER A 200 -47.64 15.86 -2.10
CA SER A 200 -49.02 15.73 -1.60
C SER A 200 -49.58 17.05 -1.03
N GLN A 201 -48.83 18.15 -1.14
CA GLN A 201 -49.21 19.48 -0.67
C GLN A 201 -49.71 20.34 -1.83
N ASP A 202 -50.86 21.01 -1.63
CA ASP A 202 -51.32 22.06 -2.55
C ASP A 202 -50.47 23.33 -2.35
N TYR A 203 -49.71 23.72 -3.36
CA TYR A 203 -48.91 24.95 -3.29
C TYR A 203 -49.54 26.10 -4.08
N SER A 204 -49.98 27.16 -3.41
CA SER A 204 -50.46 28.36 -4.10
C SER A 204 -49.31 29.27 -4.53
N GLY A 205 -49.23 29.63 -5.81
CA GLY A 205 -48.28 30.64 -6.33
C GLY A 205 -46.89 30.10 -6.71
N VAL A 206 -46.68 28.78 -6.62
CA VAL A 206 -45.42 28.13 -7.02
C VAL A 206 -45.18 28.20 -8.53
N GLU A 207 -46.24 28.11 -9.34
CA GLU A 207 -46.12 28.22 -10.80
C GLU A 207 -45.60 29.60 -11.24
N ASP A 208 -46.17 30.67 -10.69
CA ASP A 208 -45.74 32.05 -10.98
C ASP A 208 -44.28 32.29 -10.55
N PHE A 209 -43.84 31.67 -9.44
CA PHE A 209 -42.48 31.79 -8.93
C PHE A 209 -41.46 31.07 -9.82
N PHE A 210 -41.76 29.84 -10.24
CA PHE A 210 -40.79 29.03 -10.99
C PHE A 210 -40.79 29.26 -12.51
N ALA A 211 -41.81 29.93 -13.06
CA ALA A 211 -41.90 30.21 -14.49
C ALA A 211 -40.60 30.80 -15.10
N PRO A 212 -39.92 31.79 -14.50
CA PRO A 212 -38.67 32.33 -15.03
C PRO A 212 -37.51 31.31 -15.09
N TYR A 213 -37.53 30.30 -14.23
CA TYR A 213 -36.52 29.24 -14.19
C TYR A 213 -36.81 28.16 -15.22
N VAL A 214 -38.09 27.87 -15.49
CA VAL A 214 -38.51 27.03 -16.62
C VAL A 214 -38.06 27.67 -17.94
N ASP A 215 -38.29 28.98 -18.11
CA ASP A 215 -37.85 29.72 -19.30
C ASP A 215 -36.32 29.68 -19.49
N ASP A 216 -35.52 29.86 -18.42
CA ASP A 216 -34.05 29.76 -18.46
C ASP A 216 -33.58 28.36 -18.90
N MET A 217 -34.23 27.30 -18.41
CA MET A 217 -33.92 25.94 -18.83
C MET A 217 -34.33 25.68 -20.29
N LEU A 218 -35.48 26.20 -20.72
CA LEU A 218 -35.94 26.08 -22.12
C LEU A 218 -35.00 26.80 -23.09
N GLU A 219 -34.47 27.96 -22.71
CA GLU A 219 -33.46 28.68 -23.48
C GLU A 219 -32.18 27.85 -23.63
N ASN A 220 -31.69 27.25 -22.54
CA ASN A 220 -30.52 26.37 -22.56
C ASN A 220 -30.75 25.14 -23.47
N VAL A 221 -31.93 24.52 -23.40
CA VAL A 221 -32.28 23.37 -24.25
C VAL A 221 -32.40 23.76 -25.72
N CYS A 222 -33.04 24.89 -26.02
CA CYS A 222 -33.16 25.42 -27.37
C CYS A 222 -31.78 25.66 -27.98
N TYR A 223 -30.89 26.33 -27.25
CA TYR A 223 -29.50 26.55 -27.66
C TYR A 223 -28.77 25.24 -28.02
N LEU A 224 -28.88 24.20 -27.17
CA LEU A 224 -28.22 22.92 -27.43
C LEU A 224 -28.80 22.17 -28.63
N LYS A 225 -30.11 22.28 -28.82
CA LYS A 225 -30.78 21.71 -29.99
C LYS A 225 -30.36 22.42 -31.28
N GLU A 226 -30.25 23.74 -31.26
CA GLU A 226 -29.92 24.55 -32.44
C GLU A 226 -28.43 24.49 -32.81
N GLU A 227 -27.54 24.59 -31.83
CA GLU A 227 -26.08 24.70 -32.07
C GLU A 227 -25.36 23.34 -32.08
N HIS A 228 -25.92 22.32 -31.41
CA HIS A 228 -25.27 21.01 -31.25
C HIS A 228 -26.13 19.80 -31.67
N ASP A 229 -27.37 20.02 -32.14
CA ASP A 229 -28.32 18.97 -32.57
C ASP A 229 -28.53 17.87 -31.51
N ASP A 230 -28.38 18.21 -30.22
CA ASP A 230 -28.39 17.22 -29.14
C ASP A 230 -29.26 17.63 -27.95
N GLY A 231 -30.56 17.35 -28.05
CA GLY A 231 -31.50 17.43 -26.93
C GLY A 231 -31.28 16.38 -25.84
N ARG A 232 -30.45 15.35 -26.06
CA ARG A 232 -30.18 14.29 -25.07
C ARG A 232 -29.27 14.75 -23.95
N LEU A 233 -28.56 15.86 -24.18
CA LEU A 233 -27.75 16.53 -23.16
C LEU A 233 -28.58 17.10 -22.02
N PHE A 234 -29.90 17.28 -22.19
CA PHE A 234 -30.79 17.71 -21.10
C PHE A 234 -30.71 16.80 -19.87
N LYS A 235 -30.47 15.50 -20.06
CA LYS A 235 -30.27 14.56 -18.95
C LYS A 235 -29.09 14.96 -18.05
N MET A 236 -28.02 15.56 -18.60
CA MET A 236 -26.90 16.04 -17.80
C MET A 236 -27.28 17.22 -16.90
N PHE A 237 -28.18 18.09 -17.37
CA PHE A 237 -28.74 19.16 -16.54
C PHE A 237 -29.57 18.56 -15.43
N GLU A 238 -30.54 17.71 -15.75
CA GLU A 238 -31.36 17.00 -14.75
C GLU A 238 -30.48 16.29 -13.70
N ASP A 239 -29.51 15.49 -14.14
CA ASP A 239 -28.62 14.76 -13.25
C ASP A 239 -27.80 15.73 -12.37
N THR A 240 -27.27 16.82 -12.92
CA THR A 240 -26.45 17.80 -12.16
C THR A 240 -27.29 18.57 -11.14
N VAL A 241 -28.47 19.06 -11.54
CA VAL A 241 -29.40 19.81 -10.68
C VAL A 241 -29.85 18.94 -9.51
N LEU A 242 -30.34 17.74 -9.81
CA LEU A 242 -30.88 16.84 -8.79
C LEU A 242 -29.77 16.27 -7.91
N ALA A 243 -28.62 15.89 -8.50
CA ALA A 243 -27.45 15.42 -7.75
C ALA A 243 -26.98 16.45 -6.72
N LEU A 244 -26.93 17.73 -7.09
CA LEU A 244 -26.50 18.81 -6.20
C LEU A 244 -27.37 18.88 -4.95
N VAL A 245 -28.69 18.75 -5.10
CA VAL A 245 -29.61 18.73 -3.96
C VAL A 245 -29.45 17.46 -3.15
N VAL A 246 -29.52 16.26 -3.76
CA VAL A 246 -29.46 15.01 -2.98
C VAL A 246 -28.12 14.79 -2.30
N LYS A 247 -27.02 15.33 -2.85
CA LYS A 247 -25.71 15.19 -2.23
C LYS A 247 -25.47 16.30 -1.22
N ASN A 248 -25.70 17.57 -1.50
CA ASN A 248 -25.31 18.61 -0.53
C ASN A 248 -26.43 18.92 0.47
N TYR A 249 -27.68 18.84 0.02
CA TYR A 249 -28.97 19.13 0.65
C TYR A 249 -29.46 18.27 1.81
N MET A 250 -29.19 16.97 1.69
CA MET A 250 -30.04 15.93 2.25
C MET A 250 -29.29 15.03 3.21
N GLU A 251 -30.05 14.51 4.17
CA GLU A 251 -29.62 13.56 5.19
C GLU A 251 -30.23 12.18 4.91
N TYR A 252 -29.57 11.14 5.41
CA TYR A 252 -29.92 9.74 5.19
C TYR A 252 -29.76 8.94 6.48
N ASP A 253 -30.60 7.93 6.68
CA ASP A 253 -30.48 7.02 7.82
C ASP A 253 -29.32 6.02 7.65
N TYR A 254 -28.95 5.74 6.40
CA TYR A 254 -27.91 4.77 6.04
C TYR A 254 -27.10 5.25 4.84
N VAL A 255 -25.78 5.26 4.99
CA VAL A 255 -24.81 5.51 3.92
C VAL A 255 -23.97 4.25 3.70
N VAL A 256 -24.02 3.68 2.50
CA VAL A 256 -23.28 2.46 2.16
C VAL A 256 -22.45 2.69 0.91
N GLY A 257 -21.17 2.30 0.95
CA GLY A 257 -20.24 2.64 -0.12
C GLY A 257 -19.05 1.70 -0.24
N ASN A 258 -18.48 1.69 -1.44
CA ASN A 258 -17.18 1.12 -1.75
C ASN A 258 -16.34 2.23 -2.41
N PRO A 259 -15.75 3.15 -1.61
CA PRO A 259 -14.98 4.27 -2.14
C PRO A 259 -13.81 3.82 -3.04
N PRO A 260 -13.29 4.70 -3.92
CA PRO A 260 -12.18 4.35 -4.82
C PRO A 260 -10.83 4.26 -4.10
N TYR A 261 -10.04 3.22 -4.42
CA TYR A 261 -8.73 2.97 -3.80
C TYR A 261 -7.60 3.55 -4.66
N VAL A 262 -7.36 4.86 -4.54
CA VAL A 262 -6.37 5.59 -5.32
C VAL A 262 -5.44 6.35 -4.39
N SER A 263 -4.12 6.11 -4.51
CA SER A 263 -3.12 6.86 -3.75
C SER A 263 -3.09 8.34 -4.14
N SER A 264 -2.91 9.23 -3.16
CA SER A 264 -2.73 10.68 -3.37
C SER A 264 -1.72 11.04 -4.45
N GLN A 265 -0.68 10.22 -4.64
CA GLN A 265 0.37 10.46 -5.65
C GLN A 265 -0.15 10.38 -7.10
N ASN A 266 -1.28 9.70 -7.30
CA ASN A 266 -1.95 9.57 -8.59
C ASN A 266 -3.10 10.58 -8.77
N ILE A 267 -3.34 11.44 -7.78
CA ILE A 267 -4.34 12.50 -7.83
C ILE A 267 -3.66 13.78 -8.35
N PRO A 268 -4.24 14.50 -9.33
CA PRO A 268 -3.72 15.79 -9.78
C PRO A 268 -3.61 16.80 -8.63
N ASP A 269 -2.53 17.57 -8.57
CA ASP A 269 -2.23 18.52 -7.46
C ASP A 269 -3.40 19.46 -7.13
N LYS A 270 -4.06 20.03 -8.15
CA LYS A 270 -5.23 20.91 -7.95
C LYS A 270 -6.41 20.22 -7.28
N GLN A 271 -6.65 18.95 -7.64
CA GLN A 271 -7.71 18.16 -7.02
C GLN A 271 -7.34 17.80 -5.59
N LYS A 272 -6.06 17.52 -5.32
CA LYS A 272 -5.57 17.28 -3.96
C LYS A 272 -5.76 18.52 -3.07
N GLU A 273 -5.33 19.70 -3.53
CA GLU A 273 -5.52 20.98 -2.80
C GLU A 273 -7.00 21.25 -2.49
N MET A 274 -7.89 20.93 -3.43
CA MET A 274 -9.34 21.02 -3.25
C MET A 274 -9.82 20.09 -2.12
N LEU A 275 -9.44 18.80 -2.17
CA LEU A 275 -9.83 17.82 -1.16
C LEU A 275 -9.30 18.17 0.23
N ASP A 276 -8.05 18.64 0.33
CA ASP A 276 -7.43 19.07 1.59
C ASP A 276 -8.16 20.27 2.21
N THR A 277 -8.77 21.11 1.38
CA THR A 277 -9.56 22.27 1.82
C THR A 277 -10.95 21.86 2.31
N LEU A 278 -11.62 20.97 1.58
CA LEU A 278 -12.99 20.53 1.88
C LEU A 278 -13.04 19.55 3.06
N TYR A 279 -12.06 18.64 3.14
CA TYR A 279 -12.08 17.52 4.09
C TYR A 279 -10.82 17.50 4.97
N PRO A 280 -10.53 18.57 5.73
CA PRO A 280 -9.33 18.64 6.56
C PRO A 280 -9.34 17.62 7.71
N GLY A 281 -10.50 17.04 8.04
CA GLY A 281 -10.66 16.01 9.07
C GLY A 281 -10.00 14.69 8.69
N SER A 282 -10.20 14.21 7.47
CA SER A 282 -9.68 12.92 6.99
C SER A 282 -8.42 13.01 6.11
N THR A 283 -7.99 14.20 5.71
CA THR A 283 -6.83 14.40 4.84
C THR A 283 -5.55 14.61 5.65
N THR A 284 -4.70 13.58 5.75
CA THR A 284 -3.39 13.64 6.43
C THR A 284 -2.27 13.21 5.49
N ASP A 285 -1.25 14.06 5.32
CA ASP A 285 -0.05 13.82 4.50
C ASP A 285 -0.32 13.28 3.07
N GLN A 286 -0.13 11.97 2.88
CA GLN A 286 -0.29 11.23 1.62
C GLN A 286 -1.40 10.20 1.79
N TYR A 287 -2.60 10.68 2.08
CA TYR A 287 -3.81 9.87 2.23
C TYR A 287 -4.23 9.21 0.91
N ASP A 288 -5.05 8.17 1.03
CA ASP A 288 -5.71 7.56 -0.13
C ASP A 288 -7.09 8.19 -0.34
N LEU A 289 -7.56 8.23 -1.59
CA LEU A 289 -8.79 8.95 -2.00
C LEU A 289 -10.05 8.50 -1.24
N TYR A 290 -10.07 7.30 -0.66
CA TYR A 290 -11.20 6.84 0.15
C TYR A 290 -11.32 7.58 1.50
N CYS A 291 -10.24 8.20 2.01
CA CYS A 291 -10.25 8.89 3.30
C CYS A 291 -11.30 10.03 3.35
N PRO A 292 -11.33 10.99 2.39
CA PRO A 292 -12.38 12.01 2.27
C PRO A 292 -13.82 11.49 2.23
N PHE A 293 -14.05 10.24 1.80
CA PHE A 293 -15.40 9.68 1.80
C PHE A 293 -15.92 9.45 3.21
N PHE A 294 -15.06 9.25 4.21
CA PHE A 294 -15.51 9.13 5.61
C PHE A 294 -16.08 10.45 6.13
N ASP A 295 -15.40 11.58 5.92
CA ASP A 295 -15.98 12.91 6.23
C ASP A 295 -17.31 13.06 5.51
N ARG A 296 -17.28 12.89 4.17
CA ARG A 296 -18.44 13.11 3.32
C ARG A 296 -19.64 12.24 3.69
N GLY A 297 -19.38 10.97 4.02
CA GLY A 297 -20.40 10.01 4.38
C GLY A 297 -20.99 10.26 5.76
N LEU A 298 -20.20 10.74 6.72
CA LEU A 298 -20.68 11.09 8.07
C LEU A 298 -21.47 12.40 8.07
N GLU A 299 -21.14 13.37 7.21
CA GLU A 299 -21.91 14.61 7.01
C GLU A 299 -23.36 14.38 6.58
N TRP A 300 -23.66 13.22 5.98
CA TRP A 300 -24.98 12.85 5.53
C TRP A 300 -25.87 12.23 6.61
N LEU A 301 -25.32 11.92 7.77
CA LEU A 301 -25.97 11.13 8.79
C LEU A 301 -26.39 12.01 9.96
N GLY A 302 -27.58 11.74 10.51
CA GLY A 302 -28.02 12.29 11.78
C GLY A 302 -27.62 11.41 12.96
N GLU A 303 -27.95 11.88 14.17
CA GLU A 303 -27.71 11.13 15.41
C GLU A 303 -28.39 9.75 15.39
N GLY A 304 -27.59 8.69 15.56
CA GLY A 304 -28.04 7.30 15.55
C GLY A 304 -28.10 6.63 14.18
N ASP A 305 -27.80 7.36 13.10
CA ASP A 305 -27.75 6.84 11.74
C ASP A 305 -26.42 6.16 11.43
N ARG A 306 -26.36 5.34 10.37
CA ARG A 306 -25.24 4.42 10.13
C ARG A 306 -24.50 4.61 8.81
N LEU A 307 -23.17 4.50 8.89
CA LEU A 307 -22.27 4.40 7.75
C LEU A 307 -21.71 2.97 7.64
N GLY A 308 -21.69 2.41 6.43
CA GLY A 308 -21.09 1.11 6.16
C GLY A 308 -20.20 1.15 4.92
N PHE A 309 -18.88 1.14 5.11
CA PHE A 309 -17.92 1.22 4.01
C PHE A 309 -17.04 -0.02 3.90
N ILE A 310 -16.68 -0.32 2.65
CA ILE A 310 -15.61 -1.26 2.30
C ILE A 310 -14.40 -0.42 1.86
N THR A 311 -13.30 -0.49 2.59
CA THR A 311 -12.06 0.26 2.32
C THR A 311 -10.84 -0.63 2.56
N PRO A 312 -9.62 -0.25 2.14
CA PRO A 312 -8.41 -0.93 2.56
C PRO A 312 -8.18 -0.76 4.07
N ASN A 313 -7.72 -1.80 4.77
CA ASN A 313 -7.43 -1.77 6.21
C ASN A 313 -6.23 -0.88 6.58
N GLN A 314 -5.50 -0.33 5.60
CA GLN A 314 -4.31 0.48 5.82
C GLN A 314 -4.58 1.76 6.63
N PHE A 315 -5.78 2.37 6.55
CA PHE A 315 -6.11 3.52 7.41
C PHE A 315 -6.12 3.17 8.91
N MET A 316 -6.15 1.89 9.29
CA MET A 316 -6.11 1.48 10.69
C MET A 316 -4.70 1.60 11.28
N VAL A 317 -3.65 1.45 10.46
CA VAL A 317 -2.25 1.35 10.94
C VAL A 317 -1.29 2.36 10.32
N ALA A 318 -1.55 2.86 9.10
CA ALA A 318 -0.68 3.80 8.41
C ALA A 318 -0.83 5.22 8.96
N ASN A 319 0.26 6.01 8.94
CA ASN A 319 0.26 7.38 9.44
C ASN A 319 -0.76 8.28 8.72
N TYR A 320 -0.96 8.09 7.41
CA TYR A 320 -1.94 8.89 6.65
C TYR A 320 -3.39 8.71 7.12
N GLY A 321 -3.69 7.62 7.84
CA GLY A 321 -5.03 7.34 8.36
C GLY A 321 -5.36 8.07 9.66
N GLU A 322 -4.44 8.85 10.22
CA GLU A 322 -4.61 9.56 11.50
C GLU A 322 -5.87 10.44 11.50
N GLY A 323 -6.07 11.24 10.46
CA GLY A 323 -7.26 12.08 10.30
C GLY A 323 -8.56 11.27 10.32
N VAL A 324 -8.64 10.18 9.55
CA VAL A 324 -9.83 9.31 9.52
C VAL A 324 -10.09 8.67 10.89
N ARG A 325 -9.06 8.14 11.55
CA ARG A 325 -9.21 7.51 12.88
C ARG A 325 -9.71 8.53 13.91
N LYS A 326 -9.16 9.74 13.88
CA LYS A 326 -9.58 10.84 14.75
C LYS A 326 -11.02 11.26 14.48
N LEU A 327 -11.37 11.51 13.21
CA LEU A 327 -12.73 11.83 12.79
C LEU A 327 -13.74 10.81 13.32
N ILE A 328 -13.48 9.52 13.13
CA ILE A 328 -14.39 8.46 13.59
C ILE A 328 -14.55 8.48 15.12
N GLN A 329 -13.46 8.67 15.87
CA GLN A 329 -13.52 8.73 17.34
C GLN A 329 -14.28 9.94 17.86
N GLU A 330 -14.24 11.06 17.13
CA GLU A 330 -14.94 12.30 17.50
C GLU A 330 -16.44 12.26 17.15
N THR A 331 -16.87 11.41 16.22
CA THR A 331 -18.22 11.49 15.62
C THR A 331 -19.08 10.23 15.78
N ALA A 332 -18.47 9.05 15.98
CA ALA A 332 -19.20 7.80 15.87
C ALA A 332 -18.77 6.71 16.87
N VAL A 333 -19.73 5.84 17.21
CA VAL A 333 -19.40 4.50 17.71
C VAL A 333 -19.01 3.61 16.53
N VAL A 334 -17.96 2.82 16.70
CA VAL A 334 -17.60 1.76 15.76
C VAL A 334 -18.39 0.53 16.17
N GLU A 335 -19.48 0.21 15.45
CA GLU A 335 -20.27 -0.97 15.75
C GLU A 335 -19.52 -2.24 15.34
N GLN A 336 -18.85 -2.20 14.17
CA GLN A 336 -18.29 -3.40 13.58
C GLN A 336 -17.06 -3.11 12.70
N THR A 337 -16.05 -3.98 12.80
CA THR A 337 -14.94 -4.06 11.85
C THR A 337 -14.76 -5.51 11.36
N GLN A 338 -14.71 -5.73 10.05
CA GLN A 338 -14.46 -7.06 9.46
C GLN A 338 -13.21 -6.98 8.58
N ASP A 339 -12.07 -7.38 9.12
CA ASP A 339 -10.78 -7.34 8.43
C ASP A 339 -10.54 -8.65 7.69
N PHE A 340 -10.59 -8.57 6.36
CA PHE A 340 -10.37 -9.69 5.47
C PHE A 340 -8.90 -9.89 5.11
N ARG A 341 -7.98 -9.00 5.53
CA ARG A 341 -6.52 -9.13 5.30
C ARG A 341 -6.18 -9.57 3.87
N ASP A 342 -5.27 -10.52 3.69
CA ASP A 342 -4.81 -11.03 2.38
C ASP A 342 -5.67 -12.20 1.85
N SER A 343 -6.94 -12.27 2.22
CA SER A 343 -7.83 -13.38 1.85
C SER A 343 -8.23 -13.47 0.37
N GLY A 344 -7.74 -12.59 -0.52
CA GLY A 344 -8.03 -12.71 -1.95
C GLY A 344 -9.51 -12.57 -2.38
N VAL A 345 -10.43 -12.16 -1.49
CA VAL A 345 -11.88 -12.03 -1.73
C VAL A 345 -12.21 -11.22 -3.00
N PHE A 346 -11.33 -10.27 -3.36
CA PHE A 346 -11.40 -9.57 -4.65
C PHE A 346 -10.31 -10.07 -5.60
N LYS A 347 -10.71 -10.93 -6.55
CA LYS A 347 -9.82 -11.58 -7.53
C LYS A 347 -8.96 -10.64 -8.38
N ASP A 348 -9.45 -9.44 -8.64
CA ASP A 348 -8.85 -8.52 -9.60
C ASP A 348 -8.01 -7.41 -8.91
N ALA A 349 -7.90 -7.40 -7.58
CA ALA A 349 -7.13 -6.39 -6.86
C ALA A 349 -6.72 -6.79 -5.43
N THR A 350 -5.42 -6.73 -5.14
CA THR A 350 -4.84 -6.92 -3.81
C THR A 350 -5.10 -5.70 -2.92
N ASN A 351 -6.24 -5.68 -2.22
CA ASN A 351 -6.76 -4.45 -1.59
C ASN A 351 -6.98 -4.51 -0.07
N TYR A 352 -6.52 -5.56 0.62
CA TYR A 352 -6.68 -5.80 2.08
C TYR A 352 -7.99 -5.23 2.66
N PRO A 353 -9.16 -5.71 2.21
CA PRO A 353 -10.41 -5.01 2.47
C PRO A 353 -10.83 -5.15 3.94
N VAL A 354 -11.32 -4.06 4.51
CA VAL A 354 -12.04 -4.03 5.78
C VAL A 354 -13.43 -3.48 5.55
N ILE A 355 -14.43 -4.09 6.20
CA ILE A 355 -15.77 -3.52 6.30
C ILE A 355 -15.87 -2.80 7.64
N THR A 356 -16.17 -1.50 7.62
CA THR A 356 -16.35 -0.69 8.84
C THR A 356 -17.79 -0.22 8.90
N ILE A 357 -18.48 -0.54 9.99
CA ILE A 357 -19.82 -0.02 10.30
C ILE A 357 -19.71 0.95 11.46
N LEU A 358 -20.15 2.18 11.22
CA LEU A 358 -20.17 3.28 12.18
C LEU A 358 -21.62 3.68 12.44
N GLN A 359 -21.91 4.10 13.66
CA GLN A 359 -23.15 4.78 14.01
C GLN A 359 -22.81 6.15 14.60
N VAL A 360 -23.41 7.21 14.07
CA VAL A 360 -23.21 8.58 14.59
C VAL A 360 -23.71 8.65 16.03
N GLU A 361 -22.90 9.23 16.89
CA GLU A 361 -23.18 9.36 18.31
C GLU A 361 -22.46 10.60 18.86
N ASP A 362 -23.23 11.60 19.28
CA ASP A 362 -22.72 12.87 19.81
C ASP A 362 -22.11 12.73 21.22
N ASP A 363 -22.55 11.75 22.03
CA ASP A 363 -22.09 11.57 23.41
C ASP A 363 -20.74 10.83 23.50
N GLU A 364 -19.69 11.55 23.91
CA GLU A 364 -18.33 11.01 24.08
C GLU A 364 -18.25 9.86 25.11
N GLU A 365 -19.09 9.86 26.15
CA GLU A 365 -19.11 8.80 27.16
C GLU A 365 -19.67 7.50 26.55
N ILE A 366 -20.68 7.61 25.69
CA ILE A 366 -21.21 6.48 24.93
C ILE A 366 -20.15 5.97 23.95
N ARG A 367 -19.51 6.87 23.18
CA ARG A 367 -18.41 6.49 22.25
C ARG A 367 -17.27 5.77 22.93
N THR A 368 -16.81 6.30 24.07
CA THR A 368 -15.66 5.73 24.79
C THR A 368 -16.00 4.39 25.44
N SER A 369 -17.22 4.23 25.98
CA SER A 369 -17.63 2.99 26.64
C SER A 369 -18.10 1.88 25.68
N ASN A 370 -18.17 2.18 24.38
CA ASN A 370 -18.59 1.24 23.35
C ASN A 370 -17.63 0.03 23.22
N THR A 371 -18.18 -1.08 22.76
CA THR A 371 -17.45 -2.29 22.39
C THR A 371 -17.68 -2.58 20.92
N VAL A 372 -16.59 -2.72 20.17
CA VAL A 372 -16.59 -2.99 18.73
C VAL A 372 -16.67 -4.49 18.50
N ARG A 373 -17.58 -4.93 17.61
CA ARG A 373 -17.63 -6.33 17.16
C ARG A 373 -16.65 -6.55 16.00
N CYS A 374 -15.62 -7.33 16.24
CA CYS A 374 -14.53 -7.54 15.31
C CYS A 374 -14.60 -8.93 14.70
N GLY A 375 -14.40 -9.01 13.38
CA GLY A 375 -14.07 -10.25 12.68
C GLY A 375 -12.70 -10.10 12.01
N ARG A 376 -11.81 -11.06 12.20
CA ARG A 376 -10.48 -11.10 11.61
C ARG A 376 -10.29 -12.41 10.84
N VAL A 377 -9.97 -12.32 9.56
CA VAL A 377 -9.63 -13.50 8.74
C VAL A 377 -8.17 -13.87 8.95
N LYS A 378 -7.90 -15.14 9.27
CA LYS A 378 -6.58 -15.67 9.63
C LYS A 378 -5.69 -15.98 8.43
N SER A 379 -6.27 -16.57 7.38
CA SER A 379 -5.49 -17.22 6.33
C SER A 379 -5.25 -16.36 5.10
N ASN A 380 -4.07 -16.56 4.50
CA ASN A 380 -3.84 -16.38 3.06
C ASN A 380 -4.63 -17.47 2.32
N ILE A 381 -5.82 -17.11 1.85
CA ILE A 381 -6.66 -17.96 1.00
C ILE A 381 -5.91 -18.09 -0.32
N ASP A 382 -5.10 -19.15 -0.46
CA ASP A 382 -4.28 -19.42 -1.66
C ASP A 382 -5.12 -19.23 -2.93
N GLU A 383 -4.53 -18.74 -4.03
CA GLU A 383 -5.26 -18.46 -5.29
C GLU A 383 -6.06 -19.69 -5.80
N ASP A 384 -5.64 -20.88 -5.39
CA ASP A 384 -6.25 -22.18 -5.71
C ASP A 384 -7.50 -22.55 -4.87
N SER A 385 -7.77 -21.85 -3.76
CA SER A 385 -8.83 -22.22 -2.81
C SER A 385 -10.26 -21.81 -3.23
N GLY A 386 -10.38 -20.95 -4.25
CA GLY A 386 -11.63 -20.74 -5.01
C GLY A 386 -12.78 -20.03 -4.27
N ARG A 387 -13.82 -19.64 -5.03
CA ARG A 387 -15.00 -18.87 -4.52
C ARG A 387 -15.75 -19.56 -3.38
N GLU A 388 -15.61 -20.88 -3.25
CA GLU A 388 -16.33 -21.67 -2.23
C GLU A 388 -15.75 -21.40 -0.83
N LEU A 389 -14.44 -21.14 -0.71
CA LEU A 389 -13.83 -20.76 0.56
C LEU A 389 -14.21 -19.33 0.96
N ASP A 390 -14.24 -18.39 0.00
CA ASP A 390 -14.73 -17.02 0.24
C ASP A 390 -16.19 -17.01 0.76
N GLU A 391 -17.07 -17.81 0.13
CA GLU A 391 -18.46 -17.95 0.55
C GLU A 391 -18.59 -18.59 1.95
N GLN A 392 -17.70 -19.54 2.29
CA GLN A 392 -17.64 -20.15 3.62
C GLN A 392 -17.18 -19.14 4.67
N VAL A 393 -16.11 -18.38 4.43
CA VAL A 393 -15.62 -17.36 5.37
C VAL A 393 -16.69 -16.30 5.65
N VAL A 394 -17.30 -15.74 4.60
CA VAL A 394 -18.41 -14.78 4.76
C VAL A 394 -19.61 -15.42 5.45
N GLY A 395 -19.89 -16.70 5.16
CA GLY A 395 -20.94 -17.49 5.81
C GLY A 395 -20.70 -17.66 7.31
N THR A 396 -19.48 -18.02 7.71
CA THR A 396 -19.06 -18.19 9.10
C THR A 396 -19.12 -16.86 9.85
N ILE A 397 -18.58 -15.78 9.28
CA ILE A 397 -18.66 -14.43 9.87
C ILE A 397 -20.13 -14.07 10.17
N ARG A 398 -21.04 -14.33 9.24
CA ARG A 398 -22.47 -14.05 9.42
C ARG A 398 -23.14 -14.96 10.45
N ALA A 399 -22.78 -16.24 10.49
CA ALA A 399 -23.40 -17.22 11.39
C ALA A 399 -22.93 -17.04 12.84
N GLU A 400 -21.66 -16.69 13.03
CA GLU A 400 -21.00 -16.59 14.32
C GLU A 400 -20.86 -15.13 14.80
N TYR A 401 -21.45 -14.17 14.06
CA TYR A 401 -21.41 -12.74 14.39
C TYR A 401 -21.78 -12.45 15.85
N ASP A 402 -22.79 -13.13 16.40
CA ASP A 402 -23.29 -12.94 17.77
C ASP A 402 -22.47 -13.69 18.84
N ASN A 403 -21.43 -14.44 18.47
CA ASN A 403 -20.63 -15.29 19.36
C ASN A 403 -19.20 -14.75 19.52
N PRO A 404 -18.98 -13.72 20.36
CA PRO A 404 -17.63 -13.21 20.62
C PRO A 404 -16.82 -14.29 21.34
N GLY A 405 -15.60 -14.55 20.86
CA GLY A 405 -14.74 -15.66 21.25
C GLY A 405 -14.79 -16.87 20.32
N TYR A 406 -15.57 -16.81 19.22
CA TYR A 406 -15.49 -17.83 18.17
C TYR A 406 -14.13 -17.73 17.47
N THR A 407 -13.49 -18.87 17.30
CA THR A 407 -12.23 -19.00 16.57
C THR A 407 -12.20 -20.34 15.86
N ASP A 408 -11.80 -20.33 14.60
CA ASP A 408 -11.51 -21.54 13.82
C ASP A 408 -10.22 -21.37 12.98
N GLU A 409 -10.04 -22.22 11.97
CA GLU A 409 -8.89 -22.18 11.05
C GLU A 409 -8.83 -20.89 10.21
N TYR A 410 -9.96 -20.22 10.00
CA TYR A 410 -10.09 -19.11 9.05
C TYR A 410 -10.49 -17.79 9.68
N VAL A 411 -11.23 -17.78 10.79
CA VAL A 411 -11.87 -16.58 11.33
C VAL A 411 -11.76 -16.52 12.85
N ASP A 412 -11.44 -15.33 13.36
CA ASP A 412 -11.69 -14.92 14.74
C ASP A 412 -12.85 -13.94 14.80
N ILE A 413 -13.81 -14.17 15.71
CA ILE A 413 -14.84 -13.19 16.09
C ILE A 413 -14.61 -12.82 17.55
N PHE A 414 -14.42 -11.54 17.84
CA PHE A 414 -14.13 -11.06 19.19
C PHE A 414 -14.69 -9.65 19.41
N ASP A 415 -14.72 -9.24 20.68
CA ASP A 415 -15.11 -7.90 21.10
C ASP A 415 -13.86 -7.10 21.43
N PHE A 416 -13.80 -5.84 21.00
CA PHE A 416 -12.69 -4.93 21.27
C PHE A 416 -13.21 -3.60 21.85
N PRO A 417 -12.77 -3.17 23.05
CA PRO A 417 -13.19 -1.89 23.61
C PRO A 417 -12.79 -0.70 22.73
N GLN A 418 -13.75 0.15 22.36
CA GLN A 418 -13.49 1.32 21.53
C GLN A 418 -12.52 2.31 22.22
N SER A 419 -12.52 2.36 23.56
CA SER A 419 -11.55 3.15 24.33
C SER A 419 -10.08 2.78 24.10
N ARG A 420 -9.79 1.62 23.49
CA ARG A 420 -8.44 1.18 23.15
C ARG A 420 -8.01 1.63 21.74
N LEU A 421 -8.93 2.12 20.92
CA LEU A 421 -8.60 2.74 19.63
C LEU A 421 -7.99 4.12 19.87
N SER A 422 -7.01 4.52 19.05
CA SER A 422 -6.42 5.87 19.09
C SER A 422 -6.34 6.50 17.69
N GLU A 423 -6.07 7.80 17.65
CA GLU A 423 -5.69 8.50 16.40
C GLU A 423 -4.37 7.95 15.83
N SER A 424 -3.50 7.36 16.65
CA SER A 424 -2.22 6.82 16.20
C SER A 424 -2.37 5.50 15.45
N ARG A 425 -3.05 4.49 16.01
CA ARG A 425 -3.27 3.16 15.39
C ARG A 425 -4.48 2.46 15.99
N TRP A 426 -5.06 1.55 15.22
CA TRP A 426 -6.11 0.62 15.66
C TRP A 426 -5.56 -0.81 15.68
N PRO A 427 -4.87 -1.21 16.76
CA PRO A 427 -4.33 -2.56 16.93
C PRO A 427 -5.44 -3.53 17.38
N ILE A 428 -6.37 -3.82 16.46
CA ILE A 428 -7.54 -4.65 16.76
C ILE A 428 -7.12 -6.13 16.84
N MET A 429 -7.24 -6.69 18.04
CA MET A 429 -6.85 -8.07 18.35
C MET A 429 -7.72 -8.68 19.47
N PRO A 430 -7.83 -10.02 19.56
CA PRO A 430 -8.44 -10.72 20.69
C PRO A 430 -7.83 -10.36 22.04
N GLU A 431 -8.59 -10.56 23.12
CA GLU A 431 -8.16 -10.20 24.48
C GLU A 431 -6.84 -10.87 24.92
N PRO A 432 -6.57 -12.17 24.67
CA PRO A 432 -5.30 -12.80 25.03
C PRO A 432 -4.10 -12.12 24.37
N GLU A 433 -4.21 -11.82 23.08
CA GLU A 433 -3.17 -11.10 22.32
C GLU A 433 -2.97 -9.68 22.87
N TRP A 434 -4.07 -8.99 23.20
CA TRP A 434 -4.03 -7.66 23.78
C TRP A 434 -3.30 -7.60 25.13
N GLU A 435 -3.53 -8.59 26.00
CA GLU A 435 -2.86 -8.67 27.31
C GLU A 435 -1.34 -8.78 27.14
N VAL A 436 -0.87 -9.65 26.24
CA VAL A 436 0.55 -9.81 25.93
C VAL A 436 1.11 -8.55 25.27
N PHE A 437 0.43 -8.02 24.25
CA PHE A 437 0.81 -6.79 23.56
C PHE A 437 1.03 -5.63 24.54
N LYS A 438 0.08 -5.42 25.46
CA LYS A 438 0.18 -4.38 26.48
C LYS A 438 1.25 -4.65 27.52
N LYS A 439 1.50 -5.91 27.86
CA LYS A 439 2.55 -6.28 28.80
C LYS A 439 3.93 -5.97 28.23
N ILE A 440 4.18 -6.28 26.96
CA ILE A 440 5.43 -5.91 26.26
C ILE A 440 5.64 -4.39 26.31
N GLU A 441 4.60 -3.58 26.05
CA GLU A 441 4.72 -2.11 26.17
C GLU A 441 4.96 -1.62 27.61
N LEU A 442 4.39 -2.30 28.62
CA LEU A 442 4.49 -1.88 30.02
C LEU A 442 5.83 -2.25 30.66
N GLU A 443 6.40 -3.39 30.29
CA GLU A 443 7.68 -3.86 30.83
C GLU A 443 8.88 -3.23 30.10
N ALA A 444 8.71 -2.78 28.85
CA ALA A 444 9.76 -2.09 28.12
C ALA A 444 10.24 -0.81 28.83
N ASP A 445 11.56 -0.58 28.80
CA ASP A 445 12.16 0.67 29.31
C ASP A 445 12.22 1.77 28.24
N HIS A 446 12.16 1.39 26.96
CA HIS A 446 12.24 2.28 25.81
C HIS A 446 11.45 1.76 24.61
N VAL A 447 11.35 2.60 23.59
CA VAL A 447 11.05 2.17 22.23
C VAL A 447 12.28 2.36 21.33
N VAL A 448 12.37 1.62 20.23
CA VAL A 448 13.51 1.66 19.30
C VAL A 448 13.84 3.08 18.84
N GLY A 449 12.83 3.93 18.61
CA GLY A 449 13.01 5.32 18.23
C GLY A 449 13.73 6.19 19.28
N GLU A 450 13.67 5.83 20.57
CA GLU A 450 14.34 6.57 21.66
C GLU A 450 15.79 6.15 21.87
N VAL A 451 16.21 5.04 21.26
CA VAL A 451 17.55 4.46 21.42
C VAL A 451 18.39 4.52 20.15
N THR A 452 17.87 5.21 19.14
CA THR A 452 18.44 5.32 17.80
C THR A 452 18.61 6.77 17.40
N GLU A 453 19.71 7.03 16.69
CA GLU A 453 19.93 8.32 16.04
C GLU A 453 19.02 8.45 14.81
N ALA A 454 18.78 7.32 14.12
CA ALA A 454 17.88 7.26 12.98
C ALA A 454 17.45 5.84 12.64
N VAL A 455 16.22 5.73 12.15
CA VAL A 455 15.80 4.61 11.29
C VAL A 455 15.67 5.16 9.87
N PHE A 456 16.47 4.65 8.94
CA PHE A 456 16.64 5.26 7.62
C PHE A 456 16.55 4.27 6.46
N GLN A 457 16.10 4.77 5.32
CA GLN A 457 15.97 4.00 4.07
C GLN A 457 17.31 3.95 3.29
N GLY A 458 17.40 2.99 2.37
CA GLY A 458 18.49 2.87 1.41
C GLY A 458 18.75 4.10 0.53
N ILE A 459 19.89 4.11 -0.17
CA ILE A 459 20.24 5.18 -1.11
C ILE A 459 19.25 5.23 -2.28
N MET A 460 18.97 6.43 -2.78
CA MET A 460 18.05 6.65 -3.91
C MET A 460 18.82 7.17 -5.11
N THR A 461 19.43 6.25 -5.87
CA THR A 461 20.28 6.58 -7.03
C THR A 461 19.46 7.10 -8.21
N GLY A 462 18.20 6.68 -8.34
CA GLY A 462 17.30 7.00 -9.46
C GLY A 462 17.60 6.28 -10.77
N LYS A 463 18.69 5.49 -10.81
CA LYS A 463 19.04 4.67 -11.97
C LYS A 463 19.90 3.46 -11.57
N LYS A 464 19.25 2.46 -10.96
CA LYS A 464 19.93 1.24 -10.47
C LYS A 464 20.80 0.57 -11.54
N GLY A 465 20.33 0.48 -12.78
CA GLY A 465 21.08 -0.16 -13.89
C GLY A 465 22.38 0.54 -14.31
N VAL A 466 22.62 1.77 -13.84
CA VAL A 466 23.91 2.46 -14.00
C VAL A 466 24.73 2.31 -12.73
N TYR A 467 24.16 2.66 -11.57
CA TYR A 467 24.98 2.73 -10.36
C TYR A 467 25.29 1.37 -9.72
N ILE A 468 24.51 0.32 -9.98
CA ILE A 468 24.76 -1.02 -9.42
C ILE A 468 25.51 -1.86 -10.45
N VAL A 469 26.65 -2.43 -10.05
CA VAL A 469 27.60 -3.08 -10.96
C VAL A 469 28.11 -4.40 -10.38
N ASP A 470 28.40 -5.35 -11.27
CA ASP A 470 29.18 -6.54 -10.99
C ASP A 470 30.67 -6.22 -11.10
N VAL A 471 31.49 -6.66 -10.14
CA VAL A 471 32.96 -6.60 -10.23
C VAL A 471 33.46 -7.96 -10.74
N LEU A 472 34.22 -7.95 -11.83
CA LEU A 472 34.52 -9.17 -12.60
C LEU A 472 35.91 -9.78 -12.32
N ASP A 473 36.86 -8.96 -11.87
CA ASP A 473 38.27 -9.33 -11.77
C ASP A 473 38.91 -9.01 -10.40
N ALA A 474 38.07 -8.73 -9.40
CA ALA A 474 38.48 -8.58 -8.01
C ALA A 474 37.46 -9.22 -7.06
N ASP A 475 37.93 -9.56 -5.86
CA ASP A 475 37.05 -9.87 -4.73
C ASP A 475 36.28 -8.61 -4.28
N MET A 476 35.54 -8.70 -3.18
CA MET A 476 34.79 -7.57 -2.61
C MET A 476 35.68 -6.35 -2.38
N VAL A 477 35.36 -5.24 -3.05
CA VAL A 477 36.01 -3.93 -2.93
C VAL A 477 35.29 -3.11 -1.86
N THR A 478 36.00 -2.77 -0.80
CA THR A 478 35.49 -2.05 0.36
C THR A 478 35.78 -0.55 0.28
N ALA A 479 35.20 0.24 1.18
CA ALA A 479 35.46 1.68 1.28
C ALA A 479 36.93 2.03 1.56
N ASN A 480 37.72 1.10 2.09
CA ASN A 480 39.13 1.28 2.40
C ASN A 480 40.06 0.99 1.22
N ASP A 481 39.54 0.43 0.13
CA ASP A 481 40.33 0.05 -1.05
C ASP A 481 40.42 1.22 -2.04
N SER A 482 41.62 1.78 -2.21
CA SER A 482 41.85 2.99 -3.02
C SER A 482 43.03 2.84 -3.97
N GLY A 483 42.92 3.41 -5.17
CA GLY A 483 44.01 3.53 -6.14
C GLY A 483 44.23 2.32 -7.04
N ASP A 484 43.44 1.25 -6.87
CA ASP A 484 43.41 0.11 -7.79
C ASP A 484 42.36 0.31 -8.89
N ILE A 485 42.47 -0.49 -9.95
CA ILE A 485 41.55 -0.45 -11.10
C ILE A 485 40.97 -1.84 -11.28
N VAL A 486 39.65 -1.90 -11.33
CA VAL A 486 38.89 -3.14 -11.55
C VAL A 486 38.01 -3.02 -12.80
N THR A 487 37.59 -4.17 -13.31
CA THR A 487 36.66 -4.29 -14.42
C THR A 487 35.25 -4.52 -13.86
N ILE A 488 34.32 -3.68 -14.26
CA ILE A 488 32.91 -3.73 -13.84
C ILE A 488 31.96 -3.93 -15.01
N SER A 489 30.78 -4.49 -14.75
CA SER A 489 29.66 -4.51 -15.68
C SER A 489 28.39 -3.99 -15.00
N PRO A 490 27.67 -2.99 -15.59
CA PRO A 490 26.42 -2.50 -15.01
C PRO A 490 25.33 -3.56 -15.02
N THR A 491 24.50 -3.56 -13.99
CA THR A 491 23.44 -4.57 -13.84
C THR A 491 22.47 -4.50 -15.02
N GLY A 492 22.35 -5.61 -15.76
CA GLY A 492 21.50 -5.70 -16.96
C GLY A 492 22.20 -5.33 -18.27
N SER A 493 23.52 -5.13 -18.25
CA SER A 493 24.38 -4.95 -19.42
C SER A 493 25.46 -6.04 -19.49
N GLU A 494 25.93 -6.37 -20.69
CA GLU A 494 27.13 -7.20 -20.89
C GLU A 494 28.37 -6.32 -21.19
N GLN A 495 28.20 -4.99 -21.19
CA GLN A 495 29.30 -4.09 -21.49
C GLN A 495 30.21 -3.95 -20.27
N GLU A 496 31.51 -4.11 -20.50
CA GLU A 496 32.55 -3.99 -19.48
C GLU A 496 33.18 -2.60 -19.50
N TYR A 497 33.47 -2.08 -18.32
CA TYR A 497 34.18 -0.82 -18.12
C TYR A 497 35.29 -1.03 -17.09
N LYS A 498 36.31 -0.18 -17.16
CA LYS A 498 37.29 -0.08 -16.08
C LYS A 498 36.93 1.08 -15.18
N ILE A 499 37.10 0.92 -13.89
CA ILE A 499 36.82 1.96 -12.90
C ILE A 499 37.84 1.90 -11.77
N GLU A 500 38.13 3.05 -11.16
CA GLU A 500 38.91 3.12 -9.93
C GLU A 500 38.12 2.55 -8.74
N THR A 501 38.78 1.85 -7.82
CA THR A 501 38.13 1.24 -6.64
C THR A 501 37.58 2.29 -5.67
N ASP A 502 38.12 3.51 -5.67
CA ASP A 502 37.80 4.60 -4.74
C ASP A 502 36.31 4.93 -4.63
N VAL A 503 35.54 4.71 -5.72
CA VAL A 503 34.10 4.97 -5.77
C VAL A 503 33.24 3.73 -5.61
N LEU A 504 33.81 2.54 -5.46
CA LEU A 504 33.04 1.31 -5.29
C LEU A 504 32.75 1.05 -3.81
N ARG A 505 31.52 0.62 -3.52
CA ARG A 505 31.11 0.18 -2.19
C ARG A 505 30.35 -1.15 -2.28
N PRO A 506 30.54 -2.10 -1.35
CA PRO A 506 29.80 -3.35 -1.33
C PRO A 506 28.30 -3.09 -1.28
N PHE A 507 27.54 -3.78 -2.12
CA PHE A 507 26.11 -3.56 -2.28
C PHE A 507 25.30 -4.82 -2.02
N ILE A 508 24.15 -4.65 -1.36
CA ILE A 508 23.14 -5.68 -1.17
C ILE A 508 21.76 -5.20 -1.63
N ASP A 509 21.01 -6.11 -2.24
CA ASP A 509 19.60 -5.92 -2.54
C ASP A 509 18.71 -6.52 -1.43
N GLY A 510 17.42 -6.17 -1.43
CA GLY A 510 16.48 -6.56 -0.37
C GLY A 510 16.39 -8.08 -0.14
N LYS A 511 16.46 -8.87 -1.21
CA LYS A 511 16.38 -10.34 -1.18
C LYS A 511 17.64 -11.05 -0.64
N GLU A 512 18.74 -10.31 -0.47
CA GLU A 512 20.03 -10.85 -0.01
C GLU A 512 20.22 -10.63 1.50
N VAL A 513 19.28 -9.94 2.15
CA VAL A 513 19.23 -9.78 3.60
C VAL A 513 18.51 -11.00 4.18
N GLU A 514 19.21 -11.78 4.98
CA GLU A 514 18.68 -12.91 5.74
C GLU A 514 18.83 -12.63 7.25
N ARG A 515 18.18 -13.44 8.10
CA ARG A 515 18.39 -13.35 9.55
C ARG A 515 19.88 -13.53 9.83
N TRP A 516 20.46 -12.61 10.62
CA TRP A 516 21.86 -12.60 11.07
C TRP A 516 22.93 -12.34 10.01
N GLN A 517 22.64 -12.50 8.72
CA GLN A 517 23.66 -12.46 7.66
C GLN A 517 23.19 -11.84 6.35
N VAL A 518 24.14 -11.73 5.41
CA VAL A 518 23.90 -11.40 4.02
C VAL A 518 24.44 -12.50 3.14
N THR A 519 23.61 -12.97 2.22
CA THR A 519 23.99 -13.83 1.09
C THR A 519 24.38 -12.94 -0.09
N SER A 520 25.56 -12.30 0.00
CA SER A 520 26.00 -11.32 -1.01
C SER A 520 26.14 -11.94 -2.40
N GLY A 521 25.50 -11.33 -3.41
CA GLY A 521 25.66 -11.66 -4.83
C GLY A 521 26.92 -11.08 -5.49
N GLY A 522 27.79 -10.37 -4.75
CA GLY A 522 29.01 -9.76 -5.28
C GLY A 522 28.83 -8.38 -5.93
N TYR A 523 27.66 -7.76 -5.79
CA TYR A 523 27.36 -6.44 -6.34
C TYR A 523 28.09 -5.32 -5.60
N HIS A 524 28.36 -4.24 -6.33
CA HIS A 524 28.88 -2.99 -5.81
C HIS A 524 28.04 -1.82 -6.30
N VAL A 525 28.05 -0.72 -5.56
CA VAL A 525 27.50 0.55 -6.00
C VAL A 525 28.63 1.52 -6.37
N VAL A 526 28.50 2.16 -7.52
CA VAL A 526 29.31 3.32 -7.91
C VAL A 526 28.82 4.52 -7.11
N HIS A 527 29.58 4.91 -6.09
CA HIS A 527 29.32 5.97 -5.14
C HIS A 527 30.20 7.19 -5.45
N PRO A 528 29.71 8.19 -6.22
CA PRO A 528 30.49 9.37 -6.62
C PRO A 528 30.58 10.43 -5.51
N TYR A 529 30.73 9.98 -4.26
CA TYR A 529 30.80 10.82 -3.08
C TYR A 529 31.99 10.41 -2.23
N ARG A 530 32.55 11.37 -1.50
CA ARG A 530 33.61 11.14 -0.53
C ARG A 530 33.08 11.38 0.87
N THR A 531 33.22 10.38 1.72
CA THR A 531 32.94 10.52 3.15
C THR A 531 34.21 11.02 3.85
N GLU A 532 34.09 12.11 4.60
CA GLU A 532 35.18 12.69 5.36
C GLU A 532 34.75 12.95 6.80
N GLU A 533 35.63 12.63 7.75
CA GLU A 533 35.46 12.98 9.16
C GLU A 533 35.85 14.44 9.36
N THR A 534 34.93 15.20 9.94
CA THR A 534 35.13 16.60 10.30
C THR A 534 36.02 16.75 11.53
N ASP A 535 36.53 17.95 11.79
CA ASP A 535 37.37 18.24 12.97
C ASP A 535 36.66 17.91 14.31
N ASP A 536 35.33 17.86 14.32
CA ASP A 536 34.49 17.54 15.48
C ASP A 536 34.16 16.03 15.61
N GLY A 537 34.68 15.20 14.70
CA GLY A 537 34.48 13.74 14.69
C GLY A 537 33.19 13.26 14.04
N GLU A 538 32.47 14.14 13.33
CA GLU A 538 31.26 13.77 12.57
C GLU A 538 31.61 13.43 11.12
N LEU A 539 31.00 12.38 10.57
CA LEU A 539 31.15 12.01 9.16
C LEU A 539 30.25 12.87 8.27
N THR A 540 30.78 13.35 7.16
CA THR A 540 30.02 14.07 6.13
C THR A 540 30.32 13.51 4.76
N SER A 541 29.30 13.35 3.92
CA SER A 541 29.45 12.87 2.55
C SER A 541 29.31 14.04 1.56
N GLN A 542 30.31 14.23 0.71
CA GLN A 542 30.35 15.30 -0.29
C GLN A 542 30.45 14.75 -1.70
N LEU A 543 29.70 15.33 -2.64
CA LEU A 543 29.76 14.95 -4.06
C LEU A 543 31.15 15.29 -4.62
N ILE A 544 31.81 14.31 -5.24
CA ILE A 544 33.09 14.52 -5.92
C ILE A 544 32.82 15.43 -7.14
N ASP A 545 33.53 16.54 -7.26
CA ASP A 545 33.29 17.46 -8.38
C ASP A 545 33.88 16.95 -9.71
N GLU A 546 33.46 17.56 -10.82
CA GLU A 546 33.87 17.10 -12.16
C GLU A 546 35.36 17.32 -12.43
N GLU A 547 35.99 18.31 -11.79
CA GLU A 547 37.42 18.55 -11.93
C GLU A 547 38.19 17.42 -11.24
N THR A 548 37.80 17.05 -10.01
CA THR A 548 38.38 15.90 -9.31
C THR A 548 38.10 14.59 -10.03
N LEU A 549 36.87 14.33 -10.48
CA LEU A 549 36.57 13.14 -11.28
C LEU A 549 37.44 13.07 -12.54
N SER A 550 37.61 14.18 -13.27
CA SER A 550 38.41 14.18 -14.50
C SER A 550 39.92 14.06 -14.27
N THR A 551 40.42 14.43 -13.09
CA THR A 551 41.86 14.51 -12.81
C THR A 551 42.38 13.35 -11.97
N GLU A 552 41.61 12.92 -10.97
CA GLU A 552 41.97 11.87 -10.01
C GLU A 552 41.27 10.53 -10.31
N LEU A 553 40.05 10.55 -10.87
CA LEU A 553 39.23 9.36 -11.15
C LEU A 553 38.76 9.29 -12.62
N PRO A 554 39.67 9.42 -13.61
CA PRO A 554 39.31 9.61 -15.00
C PRO A 554 38.50 8.45 -15.61
N LEU A 555 38.69 7.21 -15.14
CA LEU A 555 37.92 6.06 -15.64
C LEU A 555 36.48 6.07 -15.11
N THR A 556 36.29 6.49 -13.86
CA THR A 556 34.97 6.78 -13.30
C THR A 556 34.26 7.89 -14.08
N MET A 557 34.98 8.96 -14.43
CA MET A 557 34.43 10.02 -15.26
C MET A 557 33.99 9.50 -16.64
N ASP A 558 34.85 8.73 -17.32
CA ASP A 558 34.54 8.12 -18.62
C ASP A 558 33.32 7.18 -18.52
N TYR A 559 33.22 6.40 -17.44
CA TYR A 559 32.09 5.51 -17.17
C TYR A 559 30.78 6.28 -17.00
N LEU A 560 30.77 7.31 -16.16
CA LEU A 560 29.60 8.15 -15.94
C LEU A 560 29.23 8.87 -17.24
N ASP A 561 30.20 9.39 -17.99
CA ASP A 561 29.98 10.10 -19.26
C ASP A 561 29.34 9.20 -20.32
N ALA A 562 29.74 7.92 -20.37
CA ALA A 562 29.11 6.94 -21.25
C ALA A 562 27.60 6.76 -20.97
N HIS A 563 27.15 7.05 -19.75
CA HIS A 563 25.75 6.98 -19.31
C HIS A 563 25.09 8.36 -19.13
N ARG A 564 25.75 9.44 -19.55
CA ARG A 564 25.29 10.82 -19.31
C ARG A 564 23.89 11.09 -19.86
N GLU A 565 23.59 10.61 -21.06
CA GLU A 565 22.27 10.80 -21.68
C GLU A 565 21.17 10.16 -20.82
N GLU A 566 21.38 8.91 -20.41
CA GLU A 566 20.45 8.18 -19.55
C GLU A 566 20.28 8.84 -18.19
N LEU A 567 21.38 9.25 -17.55
CA LEU A 567 21.35 9.91 -16.25
C LEU A 567 20.68 11.30 -16.31
N SER A 568 20.81 12.01 -17.43
CA SER A 568 20.26 13.37 -17.63
C SER A 568 18.73 13.38 -17.85
N THR A 569 18.12 12.23 -18.14
CA THR A 569 16.66 12.12 -18.37
C THR A 569 15.85 11.95 -17.09
N ARG A 570 16.51 11.82 -15.92
CA ARG A 570 15.81 11.61 -14.64
C ARG A 570 14.98 12.83 -14.27
N SER A 571 13.70 12.63 -13.98
CA SER A 571 12.78 13.71 -13.54
C SER A 571 13.25 14.42 -12.26
N SER A 572 14.01 13.72 -11.42
CA SER A 572 14.51 14.22 -10.13
C SER A 572 15.74 15.15 -10.21
N LEU A 573 16.19 15.51 -11.42
CA LEU A 573 17.46 16.22 -11.60
C LEU A 573 17.41 17.68 -11.12
N GLY A 574 16.37 18.44 -11.49
CA GLY A 574 16.25 19.84 -11.07
C GLY A 574 17.55 20.64 -11.27
N THR A 575 18.12 21.16 -10.18
CA THR A 575 19.39 21.92 -10.17
C THR A 575 20.64 21.08 -9.84
N LYS A 576 20.49 19.76 -9.72
CA LYS A 576 21.57 18.83 -9.34
C LYS A 576 22.54 18.59 -10.47
N LYS A 577 23.74 18.09 -10.15
CA LYS A 577 24.64 17.60 -11.19
C LYS A 577 24.08 16.32 -11.81
N TRP A 578 24.33 16.13 -13.10
CA TRP A 578 23.76 15.03 -13.90
C TRP A 578 24.13 13.63 -13.40
N TYR A 579 25.23 13.47 -12.65
CA TYR A 579 25.67 12.20 -12.03
C TYR A 579 25.39 12.12 -10.51
N GLU A 580 24.73 13.11 -9.92
CA GLU A 580 24.31 13.07 -8.53
C GLU A 580 23.17 12.05 -8.36
N TYR A 581 23.08 11.40 -7.20
CA TYR A 581 21.93 10.57 -6.85
C TYR A 581 20.62 11.39 -6.84
N SER A 582 19.51 10.73 -7.16
CA SER A 582 18.19 11.37 -7.12
C SER A 582 17.84 11.92 -5.74
N ARG A 583 18.23 11.26 -4.65
CA ARG A 583 18.19 11.81 -3.28
C ARG A 583 19.46 11.40 -2.52
N PRO A 584 20.47 12.28 -2.38
CA PRO A 584 21.68 12.01 -1.60
C PRO A 584 21.42 12.25 -0.12
N GLN A 585 20.65 11.36 0.50
CA GLN A 585 20.34 11.41 1.94
C GLN A 585 20.99 10.21 2.63
N ASN A 586 21.37 10.38 3.90
CA ASN A 586 21.92 9.34 4.77
C ASN A 586 23.28 8.75 4.33
N LEU A 587 23.99 9.37 3.38
CA LEU A 587 25.18 8.75 2.75
C LEU A 587 26.29 8.48 3.78
N GLU A 588 26.50 9.43 4.70
CA GLU A 588 27.44 9.34 5.81
C GLU A 588 27.10 8.25 6.83
N ARG A 589 25.84 7.81 6.88
CA ARG A 589 25.37 6.79 7.84
C ARG A 589 25.72 5.38 7.40
N PHE A 590 25.98 5.15 6.11
CA PHE A 590 26.32 3.83 5.61
C PHE A 590 27.68 3.34 6.10
N GLU A 591 28.65 4.24 6.30
CA GLU A 591 29.99 3.91 6.81
C GLU A 591 30.05 3.84 8.35
N ARG A 592 28.89 3.73 9.02
CA ARG A 592 28.78 3.56 10.47
C ARG A 592 28.23 2.17 10.83
N PRO A 593 28.61 1.63 12.00
CA PRO A 593 27.99 0.43 12.54
C PRO A 593 26.47 0.59 12.63
N LYS A 594 25.73 -0.34 12.06
CA LYS A 594 24.27 -0.23 11.88
C LYS A 594 23.61 -1.59 11.81
N LEU A 595 22.32 -1.65 12.11
CA LEU A 595 21.51 -2.84 11.88
C LEU A 595 20.84 -2.69 10.52
N ILE A 596 20.77 -3.77 9.74
CA ILE A 596 20.14 -3.79 8.42
C ILE A 596 18.98 -4.77 8.48
N LEU A 597 17.85 -4.39 7.88
CA LEU A 597 16.65 -5.20 7.87
C LEU A 597 16.00 -5.28 6.49
N SER A 598 15.36 -6.42 6.22
CA SER A 598 14.52 -6.55 5.03
C SER A 598 13.30 -5.64 5.15
N LYS A 599 13.00 -4.90 4.07
CA LYS A 599 11.82 -4.01 4.03
C LYS A 599 10.51 -4.80 3.97
N ILE A 600 10.52 -5.95 3.30
CA ILE A 600 9.35 -6.80 3.10
C ILE A 600 9.78 -8.21 3.48
N ALA A 601 9.21 -8.76 4.54
CA ALA A 601 9.54 -10.07 5.08
C ALA A 601 8.31 -10.68 5.77
N ASP A 602 8.23 -12.01 5.79
CA ASP A 602 7.22 -12.82 6.47
C ASP A 602 7.51 -12.94 7.96
N GLU A 603 8.78 -12.92 8.33
CA GLU A 603 9.27 -12.82 9.71
C GLU A 603 10.28 -11.67 9.87
N ALA A 604 10.49 -11.24 11.11
CA ALA A 604 11.49 -10.24 11.44
C ALA A 604 12.90 -10.67 10.98
N THR A 605 13.46 -9.91 10.04
CA THR A 605 14.73 -10.26 9.37
C THR A 605 15.75 -9.14 9.53
N TYR A 606 16.59 -9.26 10.55
CA TYR A 606 17.63 -8.29 10.90
C TYR A 606 19.03 -8.93 10.93
N MET A 607 20.02 -8.13 10.56
CA MET A 607 21.44 -8.42 10.76
C MET A 607 22.18 -7.19 11.31
N SER A 608 23.29 -7.42 12.03
CA SER A 608 24.19 -6.36 12.47
C SER A 608 25.36 -6.18 11.50
N ASP A 609 25.52 -4.99 10.92
CA ASP A 609 26.70 -4.55 10.19
C ASP A 609 27.59 -3.72 11.13
N THR A 610 28.47 -4.39 11.86
CA THR A 610 29.30 -3.76 12.90
C THR A 610 30.43 -2.89 12.34
N GLU A 611 30.74 -3.00 11.04
CA GLU A 611 31.83 -2.26 10.39
C GLU A 611 31.33 -1.13 9.49
N GLY A 612 30.01 -1.06 9.20
CA GLY A 612 29.48 -0.10 8.23
C GLY A 612 29.86 -0.43 6.79
N THR A 613 29.89 -1.73 6.44
CA THR A 613 30.37 -2.21 5.13
C THR A 613 29.32 -2.03 4.03
N TRP A 614 28.06 -2.29 4.34
CA TRP A 614 27.06 -2.57 3.30
C TRP A 614 26.26 -1.33 2.91
N TYR A 615 26.17 -1.10 1.59
CA TYR A 615 25.28 -0.14 0.96
C TYR A 615 24.09 -0.86 0.35
N PHE A 616 22.94 -0.20 0.31
CA PHE A 616 21.72 -0.83 -0.16
C PHE A 616 20.68 0.20 -0.59
N THR A 617 19.71 -0.22 -1.42
CA THR A 617 18.61 0.64 -1.88
C THR A 617 17.26 0.29 -1.25
N THR A 618 16.93 -0.99 -1.19
CA THR A 618 15.61 -1.50 -0.77
C THR A 618 15.49 -1.74 0.74
N PRO A 619 16.49 -2.36 1.42
CA PRO A 619 16.52 -2.50 2.88
C PRO A 619 16.38 -1.18 3.64
N TYR A 620 16.00 -1.30 4.91
CA TYR A 620 16.06 -0.24 5.90
C TYR A 620 17.19 -0.51 6.89
N SER A 621 17.55 0.52 7.66
CA SER A 621 18.55 0.38 8.69
C SER A 621 18.19 1.14 9.96
N VAL A 622 18.59 0.55 11.09
CA VAL A 622 18.50 1.12 12.42
C VAL A 622 19.90 1.51 12.87
N LEU A 623 20.12 2.81 13.10
CA LEU A 623 21.37 3.37 13.58
C LEU A 623 21.24 3.67 15.06
N LEU A 624 21.85 2.84 15.90
CA LEU A 624 21.86 3.03 17.35
C LEU A 624 22.61 4.30 17.76
N ASP A 625 22.20 4.88 18.88
CA ASP A 625 22.96 5.98 19.49
C ASP A 625 24.40 5.56 19.76
N ASN A 626 25.36 6.49 19.63
CA ASN A 626 26.78 6.21 19.91
C ASN A 626 27.06 5.64 21.30
N LYS A 627 26.18 5.89 22.30
CA LYS A 627 26.30 5.33 23.65
C LYS A 627 25.95 3.84 23.73
N ARG A 628 25.24 3.33 22.73
CA ARG A 628 24.63 1.99 22.66
C ARG A 628 25.14 1.20 21.44
N ALA A 629 26.14 1.69 20.73
CA ALA A 629 26.73 1.01 19.57
C ALA A 629 27.24 -0.40 19.93
N ASP A 630 27.77 -0.58 21.15
CA ASP A 630 28.25 -1.88 21.65
C ASP A 630 27.11 -2.89 21.92
N SER A 631 25.84 -2.45 21.93
CA SER A 631 24.66 -3.28 22.17
C SER A 631 23.95 -3.72 20.87
N ALA A 632 24.63 -3.60 19.72
CA ALA A 632 24.04 -3.93 18.42
C ALA A 632 23.59 -5.39 18.32
N LYS A 633 24.30 -6.32 18.98
CA LYS A 633 23.95 -7.75 18.98
C LYS A 633 22.70 -8.00 19.81
N GLU A 634 22.62 -7.42 21.00
CA GLU A 634 21.44 -7.50 21.88
C GLU A 634 20.21 -6.89 21.23
N MET A 635 20.35 -5.77 20.52
CA MET A 635 19.24 -5.17 19.77
C MET A 635 18.83 -6.03 18.58
N THR A 636 19.78 -6.57 17.83
CA THR A 636 19.47 -7.50 16.72
C THR A 636 18.75 -8.74 17.23
N ALA A 637 19.18 -9.28 18.37
CA ALA A 637 18.55 -10.43 19.02
C ALA A 637 17.11 -10.14 19.43
N GLN A 638 16.86 -9.01 20.10
CA GLN A 638 15.51 -8.58 20.45
C GLN A 638 14.63 -8.42 19.20
N LEU A 639 15.11 -7.73 18.16
CA LEU A 639 14.32 -7.45 16.96
C LEU A 639 14.02 -8.69 16.11
N ASN A 640 14.85 -9.72 16.15
CA ASN A 640 14.61 -11.01 15.50
C ASN A 640 13.77 -11.98 16.37
N SER A 641 13.41 -11.61 17.59
CA SER A 641 12.68 -12.51 18.50
C SER A 641 11.20 -12.60 18.18
N ASN A 642 10.60 -13.74 18.50
CA ASN A 642 9.16 -13.99 18.37
C ASN A 642 8.32 -12.98 19.16
N ALA A 643 8.77 -12.57 20.35
CA ALA A 643 8.06 -11.56 21.15
C ALA A 643 7.91 -10.22 20.41
N LEU A 644 8.98 -9.73 19.77
CA LEU A 644 8.94 -8.45 19.06
C LEU A 644 8.37 -8.59 17.64
N ASP A 645 8.49 -9.74 16.99
CA ASP A 645 7.79 -9.99 15.72
C ASP A 645 6.27 -10.02 15.94
N PHE A 646 5.79 -10.72 16.98
CA PHE A 646 4.40 -10.68 17.42
C PHE A 646 3.91 -9.25 17.63
N TYR A 647 4.66 -8.45 18.39
CA TYR A 647 4.30 -7.06 18.63
C TYR A 647 4.27 -6.25 17.32
N PHE A 648 5.28 -6.42 16.47
CA PHE A 648 5.44 -5.69 15.22
C PHE A 648 4.31 -6.00 14.23
N LYS A 649 3.93 -7.28 14.08
CA LYS A 649 2.85 -7.73 13.19
C LYS A 649 1.48 -7.13 13.56
N HIS A 650 1.27 -6.71 14.80
CA HIS A 650 0.04 -6.02 15.25
C HIS A 650 -0.03 -4.54 14.89
N ILE A 651 1.11 -3.89 14.63
CA ILE A 651 1.19 -2.46 14.36
C ILE A 651 1.60 -2.11 12.92
N SER A 652 1.93 -3.12 12.11
CA SER A 652 2.41 -2.97 10.74
C SER A 652 1.35 -3.35 9.70
N ALA A 653 1.56 -2.87 8.47
CA ALA A 653 0.66 -3.20 7.36
C ALA A 653 1.06 -4.53 6.71
N VAL A 654 0.06 -5.40 6.51
CA VAL A 654 0.19 -6.65 5.76
C VAL A 654 0.34 -6.37 4.27
N LYS A 655 1.11 -7.20 3.59
CA LYS A 655 1.33 -7.26 2.15
C LYS A 655 0.98 -8.65 1.61
N SER A 656 0.85 -8.72 0.28
CA SER A 656 0.39 -9.91 -0.43
C SER A 656 1.38 -11.04 -0.26
N GLY A 657 0.88 -12.25 0.01
CA GLY A 657 1.68 -13.41 0.36
C GLY A 657 1.89 -13.60 1.86
N GLY A 658 1.20 -12.83 2.72
CA GLY A 658 1.42 -12.85 4.18
C GLY A 658 2.66 -12.08 4.64
N PHE A 659 3.32 -11.32 3.75
CA PHE A 659 4.48 -10.52 4.11
C PHE A 659 4.07 -9.26 4.90
N TYR A 660 5.02 -8.67 5.63
CA TYR A 660 4.86 -7.42 6.36
C TYR A 660 5.85 -6.36 5.88
N GLU A 661 5.46 -5.08 5.98
CA GLU A 661 6.32 -3.96 5.57
C GLU A 661 7.00 -3.29 6.76
N TYR A 662 8.33 -3.36 6.81
CA TYR A 662 9.19 -2.80 7.84
C TYR A 662 9.65 -1.38 7.48
N LEU A 663 8.84 -0.39 7.88
CA LEU A 663 9.11 1.02 7.68
C LEU A 663 9.47 1.72 9.00
N ASN A 664 10.14 2.87 8.89
CA ASN A 664 10.48 3.75 10.02
C ASN A 664 9.28 3.96 10.98
N GLN A 665 8.09 4.26 10.45
CA GLN A 665 6.89 4.50 11.26
C GLN A 665 6.45 3.28 12.11
N TYR A 666 6.78 2.06 11.68
CA TYR A 666 6.43 0.82 12.38
C TYR A 666 7.55 0.34 13.29
N ILE A 667 8.81 0.60 12.93
CA ILE A 667 9.99 0.19 13.70
C ILE A 667 10.22 1.09 14.93
N THR A 668 10.11 2.41 14.76
CA THR A 668 10.33 3.37 15.86
C THR A 668 9.49 3.15 17.12
N PRO A 669 8.21 2.77 17.06
CA PRO A 669 7.39 2.48 18.24
C PRO A 669 7.58 1.08 18.83
N VAL A 670 8.44 0.22 18.26
CA VAL A 670 8.67 -1.13 18.80
C VAL A 670 9.31 -1.02 20.19
N PRO A 671 8.74 -1.65 21.22
CA PRO A 671 9.31 -1.68 22.55
C PRO A 671 10.64 -2.42 22.58
N CYS A 672 11.58 -1.94 23.37
CA CYS A 672 12.87 -2.60 23.55
C CYS A 672 13.40 -2.40 24.97
N MET A 673 14.33 -3.27 25.35
CA MET A 673 15.03 -3.22 26.63
C MET A 673 16.49 -2.82 26.42
N VAL A 674 16.97 -1.85 27.19
CA VAL A 674 18.39 -1.46 27.21
C VAL A 674 19.04 -1.62 28.60
N ASP A 675 18.23 -1.66 29.66
CA ASP A 675 18.64 -1.84 31.06
C ASP A 675 18.24 -3.23 31.58
N GLY A 676 18.68 -4.29 30.89
CA GLY A 676 18.43 -5.69 31.28
C GLY A 676 19.31 -6.20 32.44
N THR A 677 18.89 -7.29 33.08
CA THR A 677 19.77 -8.04 33.98
C THR A 677 20.93 -8.64 33.17
N ASN A 678 22.15 -8.59 33.73
CA ASN A 678 23.37 -9.05 33.03
C ASN A 678 23.30 -10.50 32.49
N GLY A 679 22.32 -11.31 32.90
CA GLY A 679 22.18 -12.72 32.48
C GLY A 679 21.57 -12.86 31.09
N GLU A 680 20.46 -12.17 30.83
CA GLU A 680 19.64 -12.23 29.61
C GLU A 680 20.43 -11.67 28.42
N PHE A 681 21.03 -10.49 28.59
CA PHE A 681 21.91 -9.90 27.59
C PHE A 681 23.18 -10.72 27.34
N SER A 682 23.65 -11.50 28.32
CA SER A 682 24.75 -12.45 28.08
C SER A 682 24.26 -13.61 27.23
N ARG A 683 23.13 -14.25 27.60
CA ARG A 683 22.52 -15.35 26.84
C ARG A 683 22.35 -14.96 25.37
N MET A 684 21.68 -13.84 25.10
CA MET A 684 21.47 -13.37 23.72
C MET A 684 22.78 -13.16 22.96
N ARG A 685 23.79 -12.51 23.57
CA ARG A 685 25.08 -12.31 22.89
C ARG A 685 25.80 -13.62 22.62
N ASP A 686 25.81 -14.54 23.58
CA ASP A 686 26.49 -15.83 23.46
C ASP A 686 25.84 -16.66 22.34
N SER A 687 24.50 -16.65 22.23
CA SER A 687 23.76 -17.30 21.15
C SER A 687 24.00 -16.62 19.80
N VAL A 688 23.92 -15.29 19.71
CA VAL A 688 24.23 -14.53 18.48
C VAL A 688 25.66 -14.77 18.02
N ASP A 689 26.65 -14.77 18.92
CA ASP A 689 28.05 -15.06 18.57
C ASP A 689 28.23 -16.47 18.02
N SER A 690 27.51 -17.44 18.58
CA SER A 690 27.52 -18.82 18.12
C SER A 690 26.87 -18.98 16.74
N ILE A 691 25.75 -18.28 16.49
CA ILE A 691 25.09 -18.23 15.18
C ILE A 691 26.03 -17.61 14.14
N LEU A 692 26.57 -16.41 14.42
CA LEU A 692 27.46 -15.70 13.50
C LEU A 692 28.73 -16.51 13.20
N THR A 693 29.31 -17.16 14.21
CA THR A 693 30.49 -18.03 14.04
C THR A 693 30.14 -19.22 13.16
N THR A 694 29.01 -19.88 13.39
CA THR A 694 28.55 -21.03 12.59
C THR A 694 28.32 -20.63 11.13
N ILE A 695 27.68 -19.48 10.90
CA ILE A 695 27.46 -18.92 9.57
C ILE A 695 28.80 -18.61 8.88
N GLN A 696 29.73 -17.94 9.57
CA GLN A 696 31.05 -17.63 9.02
C GLN A 696 31.83 -18.90 8.68
N THR A 697 31.80 -19.91 9.54
CA THR A 697 32.45 -21.21 9.31
C THR A 697 31.81 -21.93 8.12
N LYS A 698 30.48 -21.91 7.98
CA LYS A 698 29.78 -22.46 6.82
C LYS A 698 30.23 -21.77 5.53
N ASN A 699 30.18 -20.44 5.49
CA ASN A 699 30.63 -19.64 4.34
C ASN A 699 32.11 -19.89 3.99
N LYS A 700 32.96 -20.07 5.01
CA LYS A 700 34.36 -20.44 4.82
C LYS A 700 34.51 -21.84 4.21
N THR A 701 33.71 -22.83 4.64
CA THR A 701 33.73 -24.19 4.08
C THR A 701 33.26 -24.24 2.62
N ASP A 702 32.29 -23.40 2.25
CA ASP A 702 31.77 -23.29 0.87
C ASP A 702 32.80 -22.65 -0.08
N ARG A 703 33.70 -21.82 0.45
CA ARG A 703 34.83 -21.18 -0.26
C ARG A 703 36.12 -22.00 -0.20
N PHE A 704 36.05 -23.30 0.06
CA PHE A 704 37.22 -24.18 0.01
C PHE A 704 37.65 -24.43 -1.46
N PRO A 705 38.95 -24.35 -1.80
CA PRO A 705 40.10 -24.23 -0.89
C PRO A 705 40.56 -22.80 -0.60
N GLU A 706 40.09 -21.82 -1.36
CA GLU A 706 40.62 -20.45 -1.35
C GLU A 706 40.64 -19.84 0.06
N ALA A 707 39.57 -20.04 0.84
CA ALA A 707 39.46 -19.54 2.21
C ALA A 707 40.43 -20.18 3.22
N TYR A 708 41.01 -21.35 2.91
CA TYR A 708 41.93 -22.08 3.79
C TYR A 708 43.40 -21.84 3.44
N LEU A 709 43.68 -21.29 2.26
CA LEU A 709 45.05 -21.12 1.76
C LEU A 709 45.78 -19.92 2.36
N GLY A 710 45.07 -18.90 2.86
CA GLY A 710 45.69 -17.72 3.47
C GLY A 710 46.57 -18.04 4.68
N GLU A 711 46.24 -19.12 5.41
CA GLU A 711 47.00 -19.59 6.58
C GLU A 711 47.98 -20.74 6.25
N TYR A 712 47.95 -21.23 5.01
CA TYR A 712 48.79 -22.34 4.59
C TYR A 712 50.16 -21.84 4.10
N GLY A 713 51.22 -22.16 4.85
CA GLY A 713 52.58 -21.70 4.55
C GLY A 713 53.38 -22.54 3.54
N GLY A 714 52.77 -23.60 2.96
CA GLY A 714 53.45 -24.53 2.06
C GLY A 714 53.39 -24.13 0.58
N GLU A 715 54.15 -24.84 -0.27
CA GLU A 715 54.11 -24.64 -1.72
C GLU A 715 52.83 -25.23 -2.34
N LEU A 716 52.31 -24.54 -3.36
CA LEU A 716 51.11 -24.93 -4.11
C LEU A 716 51.47 -25.34 -5.54
N ASP A 717 50.78 -26.36 -6.02
CA ASP A 717 50.61 -26.68 -7.44
C ASP A 717 49.17 -26.35 -7.86
N TYR A 718 48.84 -26.46 -9.14
CA TYR A 718 47.55 -26.03 -9.68
C TYR A 718 46.97 -27.10 -10.59
N VAL A 719 45.71 -27.43 -10.37
CA VAL A 719 44.90 -28.28 -11.25
C VAL A 719 44.02 -27.37 -12.10
N THR A 720 44.16 -27.42 -13.42
CA THR A 720 43.34 -26.62 -14.33
C THR A 720 42.43 -27.52 -15.15
N TYR A 721 41.13 -27.19 -15.18
CA TYR A 721 40.13 -27.97 -15.89
C TYR A 721 39.13 -27.09 -16.63
N GLU A 722 38.87 -27.40 -17.91
CA GLU A 722 37.86 -26.73 -18.73
C GLU A 722 36.56 -27.55 -18.75
N TRP A 723 35.48 -26.99 -18.20
CA TRP A 723 34.18 -27.66 -18.08
C TRP A 723 33.52 -27.88 -19.43
N GLN A 724 33.14 -29.12 -19.72
CA GLN A 724 32.50 -29.48 -20.99
C GLN A 724 30.99 -29.29 -20.95
N THR A 725 30.40 -29.19 -19.76
CA THR A 725 28.97 -28.99 -19.57
C THR A 725 28.69 -27.98 -18.46
N ARG A 726 27.60 -27.22 -18.61
CA ARG A 726 27.10 -26.34 -17.54
C ARG A 726 26.54 -27.17 -16.39
N ARG A 727 26.86 -26.81 -15.14
CA ARG A 727 26.37 -27.47 -13.92
C ARG A 727 25.90 -26.44 -12.90
N TYR A 728 24.77 -26.73 -12.26
CA TYR A 728 24.13 -25.90 -11.23
C TYR A 728 23.29 -26.78 -10.29
N PRO A 729 23.86 -27.33 -9.20
CA PRO A 729 25.28 -27.35 -8.85
C PRO A 729 26.06 -28.47 -9.56
N VAL A 730 27.40 -28.44 -9.45
CA VAL A 730 28.27 -29.59 -9.70
C VAL A 730 27.95 -30.67 -8.67
N ASN A 731 27.79 -31.91 -9.14
CA ASN A 731 27.68 -33.09 -8.30
C ASN A 731 28.80 -34.03 -8.74
N ALA A 732 29.88 -34.04 -7.96
CA ALA A 732 31.11 -34.75 -8.25
C ALA A 732 31.24 -36.01 -7.39
N GLU A 733 31.94 -37.01 -7.91
CA GLU A 733 32.28 -38.24 -7.18
C GLU A 733 33.75 -38.58 -7.40
N VAL A 734 34.43 -39.04 -6.34
CA VAL A 734 35.78 -39.59 -6.45
C VAL A 734 35.71 -41.04 -6.90
N GLN A 735 36.30 -41.37 -8.05
CA GLN A 735 36.35 -42.73 -8.59
C GLN A 735 37.78 -43.25 -8.65
N GLY A 736 37.99 -44.49 -8.21
CA GLY A 736 39.27 -45.18 -8.32
C GLY A 736 39.28 -46.18 -9.48
N ASP A 737 40.37 -46.23 -10.24
CA ASP A 737 40.56 -47.20 -11.31
C ASP A 737 41.28 -48.49 -10.84
N VAL A 738 41.44 -49.43 -11.78
CA VAL A 738 42.05 -50.75 -11.53
C VAL A 738 43.56 -50.65 -11.28
N ASP A 739 44.20 -49.57 -11.75
CA ASP A 739 45.64 -49.30 -11.62
C ASP A 739 45.95 -48.47 -10.35
N GLY A 740 44.92 -48.04 -9.63
CA GLY A 740 45.01 -47.36 -8.33
C GLY A 740 45.09 -45.84 -8.42
N ASP A 741 44.82 -45.26 -9.59
CA ASP A 741 44.66 -43.82 -9.78
C ASP A 741 43.23 -43.39 -9.41
N PHE A 742 43.07 -42.13 -9.01
CA PHE A 742 41.79 -41.55 -8.62
C PHE A 742 41.46 -40.36 -9.50
N THR A 743 40.19 -40.27 -9.89
CA THR A 743 39.65 -39.19 -10.73
C THR A 743 38.45 -38.56 -10.03
N VAL A 744 38.19 -37.27 -10.30
CA VAL A 744 36.98 -36.59 -9.83
C VAL A 744 36.03 -36.47 -11.00
N GLN A 745 34.91 -37.19 -10.95
CA GLN A 745 33.95 -37.25 -12.04
C GLN A 745 32.69 -36.47 -11.69
N ALA A 746 32.33 -35.49 -12.52
CA ALA A 746 31.06 -34.78 -12.42
C ALA A 746 30.14 -35.22 -13.57
N GLY A 747 29.17 -36.08 -13.27
CA GLY A 747 28.32 -36.72 -14.29
C GLY A 747 29.11 -37.55 -15.32
N ARG A 748 28.60 -37.67 -16.56
CA ARG A 748 29.19 -38.56 -17.59
C ARG A 748 30.26 -37.92 -18.47
N SER A 749 30.30 -36.59 -18.49
CA SER A 749 31.04 -35.82 -19.50
C SER A 749 32.28 -35.14 -18.94
N ASP A 750 32.30 -34.87 -17.62
CA ASP A 750 33.36 -34.11 -16.97
C ASP A 750 34.14 -35.03 -16.04
N THR A 751 35.46 -35.13 -16.24
CA THR A 751 36.34 -35.98 -15.45
C THR A 751 37.67 -35.25 -15.29
N ILE A 752 37.97 -34.87 -14.04
CA ILE A 752 39.15 -34.11 -13.67
C ILE A 752 40.25 -35.10 -13.30
N THR A 753 41.35 -35.00 -14.03
CA THR A 753 42.60 -35.75 -13.81
C THR A 753 43.77 -34.84 -14.13
N ASP A 754 44.70 -34.70 -13.20
CA ASP A 754 45.85 -33.81 -13.38
C ASP A 754 47.11 -34.41 -12.72
N PRO A 755 48.33 -34.21 -13.27
CA PRO A 755 49.57 -34.64 -12.64
C PRO A 755 49.76 -34.16 -11.18
N ALA A 756 49.21 -33.00 -10.80
CA ALA A 756 49.26 -32.50 -9.43
C ALA A 756 48.44 -33.36 -8.44
N MET A 757 47.58 -34.25 -8.94
CA MET A 757 46.85 -35.24 -8.14
C MET A 757 47.66 -36.52 -7.88
N TYR A 758 48.79 -36.72 -8.56
CA TYR A 758 49.60 -37.93 -8.42
C TYR A 758 50.49 -37.89 -7.17
N SER A 759 50.59 -39.04 -6.49
CA SER A 759 51.56 -39.33 -5.44
C SER A 759 51.99 -40.81 -5.54
N ASP A 760 53.20 -41.12 -5.07
CA ASP A 760 53.70 -42.50 -5.01
C ASP A 760 52.92 -43.35 -4.00
N ASP A 761 52.25 -42.73 -3.03
CA ASP A 761 51.35 -43.39 -2.09
C ASP A 761 49.89 -43.38 -2.58
N ARG A 762 49.23 -44.54 -2.49
CA ARG A 762 47.85 -44.70 -2.99
C ARG A 762 46.83 -43.93 -2.15
N GLU A 763 47.00 -43.90 -0.83
CA GLU A 763 46.09 -43.16 0.05
C GLU A 763 46.27 -41.64 -0.15
N ALA A 764 47.50 -41.19 -0.37
CA ALA A 764 47.78 -39.80 -0.74
C ALA A 764 47.11 -39.41 -2.07
N ARG A 765 47.13 -40.28 -3.10
CA ARG A 765 46.38 -40.06 -4.36
C ARG A 765 44.88 -39.92 -4.11
N LYS A 766 44.30 -40.75 -3.25
CA LYS A 766 42.89 -40.66 -2.87
C LYS A 766 42.57 -39.33 -2.20
N ARG A 767 43.38 -38.92 -1.22
CA ARG A 767 43.22 -37.63 -0.51
C ARG A 767 43.34 -36.44 -1.47
N ARG A 768 44.25 -36.46 -2.43
CA ARG A 768 44.35 -35.43 -3.48
C ARG A 768 43.08 -35.35 -4.33
N ALA A 769 42.48 -36.48 -4.68
CA ALA A 769 41.20 -36.48 -5.39
C ALA A 769 40.04 -35.99 -4.51
N GLU A 770 40.00 -36.33 -3.22
CA GLU A 770 39.03 -35.79 -2.26
C GLU A 770 39.16 -34.26 -2.10
N TYR A 771 40.38 -33.74 -2.13
CA TYR A 771 40.64 -32.29 -2.13
C TYR A 771 40.06 -31.62 -3.37
N VAL A 772 40.36 -32.15 -4.56
CA VAL A 772 39.82 -31.62 -5.83
C VAL A 772 38.30 -31.73 -5.85
N HIS A 773 37.73 -32.82 -5.33
CA HIS A 773 36.30 -32.98 -5.16
C HIS A 773 35.72 -31.89 -4.26
N ALA A 774 36.27 -31.69 -3.06
CA ALA A 774 35.81 -30.67 -2.13
C ALA A 774 35.91 -29.24 -2.70
N ALA A 775 36.86 -29.01 -3.61
CA ALA A 775 37.03 -27.73 -4.29
C ALA A 775 36.00 -27.44 -5.39
N VAL A 776 35.34 -28.46 -5.96
CA VAL A 776 34.44 -28.28 -7.12
C VAL A 776 33.01 -28.69 -6.85
N ASP A 777 32.77 -29.60 -5.91
CA ASP A 777 31.45 -30.11 -5.59
C ASP A 777 30.56 -29.00 -5.02
N GLY A 778 29.27 -28.98 -5.40
CA GLY A 778 28.34 -27.91 -4.99
C GLY A 778 28.48 -26.59 -5.77
N ARG A 779 29.58 -26.34 -6.49
CA ARG A 779 29.80 -25.08 -7.22
C ARG A 779 28.95 -24.96 -8.48
N THR A 780 28.79 -23.73 -8.96
CA THR A 780 28.14 -23.40 -10.23
C THR A 780 29.19 -23.15 -11.29
N VAL A 781 29.08 -23.79 -12.46
CA VAL A 781 30.05 -23.63 -13.56
C VAL A 781 29.36 -23.61 -14.91
N LYS A 782 29.87 -22.78 -15.83
CA LYS A 782 29.41 -22.66 -17.21
C LYS A 782 30.17 -23.63 -18.13
N SER A 783 29.54 -23.97 -19.25
CA SER A 783 30.21 -24.74 -20.30
C SER A 783 31.32 -23.89 -20.94
N GLY A 784 32.52 -24.44 -21.07
CA GLY A 784 33.73 -23.76 -21.57
C GLY A 784 34.43 -22.89 -20.54
N GLU A 785 33.97 -22.89 -19.28
CA GLU A 785 34.63 -22.19 -18.18
C GLU A 785 35.88 -22.96 -17.74
N GLU A 786 37.00 -22.27 -17.54
CA GLU A 786 38.23 -22.84 -17.01
C GLU A 786 38.29 -22.61 -15.49
N THR A 787 38.36 -23.69 -14.72
CA THR A 787 38.55 -23.64 -13.26
C THR A 787 39.98 -24.02 -12.93
N THR A 788 40.64 -23.18 -12.13
CA THR A 788 41.99 -23.45 -11.59
C THR A 788 41.91 -23.67 -10.10
N ILE A 789 42.33 -24.85 -9.64
CA ILE A 789 42.25 -25.30 -8.25
C ILE A 789 43.68 -25.33 -7.67
N PRO A 790 44.01 -24.43 -6.73
CA PRO A 790 45.27 -24.52 -5.99
C PRO A 790 45.26 -25.73 -5.05
N ILE A 791 46.31 -26.56 -5.12
CA ILE A 791 46.47 -27.76 -4.30
C ILE A 791 47.86 -27.79 -3.64
N PRO A 792 47.99 -28.17 -2.36
CA PRO A 792 49.28 -28.37 -1.73
C PRO A 792 50.20 -29.32 -2.50
N ARG A 793 51.47 -28.92 -2.66
CA ARG A 793 52.50 -29.78 -3.26
C ARG A 793 52.83 -30.97 -2.37
N SER A 794 52.79 -30.81 -1.04
CA SER A 794 53.03 -31.91 -0.09
C SER A 794 51.75 -32.68 0.23
N ASP A 795 51.87 -34.00 0.37
CA ASP A 795 50.74 -34.85 0.78
C ASP A 795 50.26 -34.51 2.21
N GLU A 796 51.18 -34.13 3.10
CA GLU A 796 50.85 -33.65 4.45
C GLU A 796 49.99 -32.37 4.40
N GLY A 797 50.26 -31.44 3.48
CA GLY A 797 49.46 -30.22 3.34
C GLY A 797 48.05 -30.50 2.82
N VAL A 798 47.89 -31.48 1.92
CA VAL A 798 46.56 -31.91 1.45
C VAL A 798 45.74 -32.48 2.60
N VAL A 799 46.34 -33.34 3.42
CA VAL A 799 45.68 -33.94 4.59
C VAL A 799 45.34 -32.88 5.62
N GLU A 800 46.27 -31.95 5.92
CA GLU A 800 46.03 -30.85 6.86
C GLU A 800 44.81 -30.01 6.47
N LEU A 801 44.72 -29.58 5.21
CA LEU A 801 43.61 -28.73 4.76
C LEU A 801 42.28 -29.48 4.71
N LEU A 802 42.28 -30.76 4.30
CA LEU A 802 41.08 -31.59 4.32
C LEU A 802 40.59 -31.88 5.74
N ASP A 803 41.50 -32.19 6.66
CA ASP A 803 41.14 -32.47 8.05
C ASP A 803 40.62 -31.20 8.74
N ARG A 804 41.17 -30.01 8.41
CA ARG A 804 40.62 -28.71 8.85
C ARG A 804 39.24 -28.43 8.27
N LEU A 805 39.04 -28.66 6.98
CA LEU A 805 37.72 -28.51 6.34
C LEU A 805 36.68 -29.42 6.99
N GLU A 806 37.02 -30.68 7.25
CA GLU A 806 36.09 -31.63 7.85
C GLU A 806 35.80 -31.29 9.33
N ALA A 807 36.78 -30.77 10.06
CA ALA A 807 36.56 -30.26 11.42
C ALA A 807 35.58 -29.08 11.43
N ASP A 808 35.78 -28.10 10.56
CA ASP A 808 34.88 -26.94 10.41
C ASP A 808 33.47 -27.38 9.96
N ARG A 809 33.37 -28.34 9.02
CA ARG A 809 32.08 -28.92 8.60
C ARG A 809 31.36 -29.66 9.72
N GLU A 810 32.10 -30.38 10.57
CA GLU A 810 31.53 -31.08 11.71
C GLU A 810 31.05 -30.09 12.78
N GLU A 811 31.79 -29.00 13.02
CA GLU A 811 31.36 -27.92 13.91
C GLU A 811 30.03 -27.31 13.42
N VAL A 812 29.93 -26.98 12.13
CA VAL A 812 28.68 -26.47 11.53
C VAL A 812 27.52 -27.46 11.65
N ARG A 813 27.78 -28.78 11.54
CA ARG A 813 26.73 -29.80 11.70
C ARG A 813 26.27 -30.00 13.15
N GLN A 814 27.11 -29.63 14.13
CA GLN A 814 26.81 -29.80 15.55
C GLN A 814 26.08 -28.61 16.15
N THR A 815 26.21 -27.43 15.56
CA THR A 815 25.45 -26.25 15.98
C THR A 815 24.09 -26.22 15.30
N ASP A 816 23.02 -26.19 16.09
CA ASP A 816 21.67 -25.97 15.61
C ASP A 816 21.31 -24.48 15.76
N ILE A 817 21.10 -23.79 14.64
CA ILE A 817 20.76 -22.36 14.66
C ILE A 817 19.35 -22.16 15.20
N GLU A 818 18.41 -23.06 14.91
CA GLU A 818 17.02 -22.96 15.38
C GLU A 818 16.96 -23.08 16.91
N GLU A 819 17.80 -23.95 17.51
CA GLU A 819 17.91 -24.07 18.97
C GLU A 819 18.48 -22.79 19.60
N LEU A 820 19.48 -22.16 18.96
CA LEU A 820 20.06 -20.89 19.43
C LEU A 820 19.09 -19.71 19.28
N GLU A 821 18.25 -19.71 18.25
CA GLU A 821 17.17 -18.73 18.11
C GLU A 821 16.11 -18.90 19.19
N ALA A 822 15.70 -20.14 19.49
CA ALA A 822 14.79 -20.42 20.60
C ALA A 822 15.37 -19.99 21.96
N GLU A 823 16.69 -20.11 22.17
CA GLU A 823 17.35 -19.57 23.37
C GLU A 823 17.29 -18.03 23.43
N ILE A 824 17.36 -17.35 22.29
CA ILE A 824 17.19 -15.90 22.18
C ILE A 824 15.74 -15.55 22.53
N ASP A 825 14.76 -16.24 21.96
CA ASP A 825 13.33 -16.02 22.25
C ASP A 825 13.04 -16.19 23.74
N ASP A 826 13.53 -17.26 24.37
CA ASP A 826 13.41 -17.47 25.81
C ASP A 826 14.03 -16.34 26.63
N ALA A 827 15.20 -15.83 26.22
CA ALA A 827 15.84 -14.71 26.89
C ALA A 827 15.03 -13.41 26.73
N VAL A 828 14.39 -13.18 25.58
CA VAL A 828 13.55 -12.01 25.34
C VAL A 828 12.20 -12.12 26.06
N TYR A 829 11.60 -13.30 26.12
CA TYR A 829 10.43 -13.55 26.95
C TYR A 829 10.70 -13.27 28.43
N ASP A 830 11.87 -13.70 28.92
CA ASP A 830 12.31 -13.39 30.29
C ASP A 830 12.51 -11.87 30.49
N LEU A 831 13.01 -11.14 29.47
CA LEU A 831 13.16 -9.68 29.54
C LEU A 831 11.82 -8.96 29.70
N PHE A 832 10.78 -9.40 29.00
CA PHE A 832 9.43 -8.83 29.12
C PHE A 832 8.56 -9.51 30.19
N ASP A 833 9.16 -10.31 31.07
CA ASP A 833 8.51 -11.05 32.17
C ASP A 833 7.31 -11.91 31.70
N LEU A 834 7.37 -12.47 30.49
CA LEU A 834 6.29 -13.27 29.90
C LEU A 834 6.23 -14.68 30.51
N THR A 835 5.04 -15.04 30.98
CA THR A 835 4.69 -16.36 31.53
C THR A 835 4.54 -17.42 30.44
N GLU A 836 4.55 -18.71 30.79
CA GLU A 836 4.39 -19.79 29.81
C GLU A 836 3.10 -19.67 28.98
N ASP A 837 1.97 -19.33 29.61
CA ASP A 837 0.69 -19.14 28.91
C ASP A 837 0.73 -17.94 27.94
N GLU A 838 1.43 -16.86 28.30
CA GLU A 838 1.60 -15.68 27.43
C GLU A 838 2.56 -15.96 26.27
N ARG A 839 3.57 -16.81 26.48
CA ARG A 839 4.45 -17.30 25.39
C ARG A 839 3.67 -18.14 24.40
N GLU A 840 2.79 -19.03 24.87
CA GLU A 840 1.91 -19.83 24.01
C GLU A 840 1.04 -18.94 23.12
N VAL A 841 0.50 -17.82 23.64
CA VAL A 841 -0.25 -16.84 22.83
C VAL A 841 0.61 -16.23 21.71
N VAL A 842 1.89 -15.95 21.97
CA VAL A 842 2.82 -15.42 20.97
C VAL A 842 3.07 -16.46 19.87
N GLU A 843 3.41 -17.69 20.27
CA GLU A 843 3.72 -18.78 19.35
C GLU A 843 2.51 -19.18 18.50
N ASP A 844 1.33 -19.33 19.12
CA ASP A 844 0.07 -19.64 18.42
C ASP A 844 -0.28 -18.56 17.38
N TYR A 845 0.00 -17.29 17.69
CA TYR A 845 -0.20 -16.20 16.74
C TYR A 845 0.77 -16.29 15.55
N LEU A 846 2.06 -16.52 15.81
CA LEU A 846 3.09 -16.57 14.77
C LEU A 846 3.03 -17.85 13.91
N GLU A 847 2.45 -18.94 14.42
CA GLU A 847 2.17 -20.13 13.61
C GLU A 847 1.11 -19.83 12.53
N VAL A 848 0.21 -18.89 12.80
CA VAL A 848 -0.89 -18.50 11.89
C VAL A 848 -0.51 -17.34 10.98
N PHE A 849 0.23 -16.35 11.49
CA PHE A 849 0.50 -15.05 10.85
C PHE A 849 1.97 -14.74 10.77
#